data_AF-A0A5D0US58-F1
#
_entry.id   AF-A0A5D0US58-F1
#
_cell.length_a   1.000
_cell.length_b   1.000
_cell.length_c   1.000
_cell.angle_alpha   90.00
_cell.angle_beta   90.00
_cell.angle_gamma   90.00
#
_symmetry.space_group_name_H-M   'P 1'
#
loop_
_entity.id
_entity.type
_entity.pdbx_description
1 polymer ?
#
loop_
_entity_poly.entity_id
_entity_poly.type
_entity_poly.pdbx_seq_one_letter_code
_entity_poly.pdbx_strand_id
1 'polypeptide(L)'
;MIEPKPLVPLPDPLPGLLRLRRRLADRTALRDDLLARLAAIPRTDAPPTGGVLAGVLDIAGDPTLVTLAELWSRVADGVGAYTELAAGELYLRTAQEWTDLRRVVDLVGHRPAQRTAAHGFIRAEIAPGTSPMLPARTQVQAPGTPQHDAQTYEVAVDTQLRTEWHGLTLTAVPVPKAPPGNQIRFLVDPGFQPPDRVVLVSEGAAAPFPMAWQEWLAWMIALMTGTPFYGSTGQAVRGIARVTKRASDLGATLLDFDRSLAPLLPQAAETSYAAYRLRAELTLAHRLDTLAYVSGDAAKTVTAPYPASEQAQPWDTNSVLVTDASQVSIGQTLILYAGSGGCMVTTVDSITPMDRHVAPGTIKRVARIGLAHPLLNSLRTAGLTVLLTDDRHVAQHYELPDLTPAGTTARLHPRLAQLPQRLAVQTVGPDGRIGWELTGCTTSALDASDDPGGQLISLTDPRTGTISRGAASGNIAAIRHGATKREELTLNTPAATAGSPSLGGATAIITGPVTGDLSADGTVTSSLVIDVAGVRYDEVPSLYGRAPADLVYTTRLAADGRLVVTFGNGVAGALPRGGVTATWRTGGGLGGEITSAEINTLVSSVNGIRKIAGVGALTGAADQEDSHRMQRAAGARIRALDRAVGLADLSDLALNVPGTTHSVAWRGSGPPGCPCGRSGLHVAVLRMTAHGVRPPVPAELLALSGFLDARRDTTIPLCICAAVSSAITIKATVLGDPRRLAATIAADVEATLLNDAGPLAALPRELGVPLDGSDVIAVAQPVNGVLGITGLELTGGLTAPTQGDLSLGRLPAEPYELLYAGAVTLGVQTG
;
A
#
# COMPACT_ATOMS: atom_id res chain seq x y z
N MET A 1 -21.47 49.94 49.33
CA MET A 1 -20.61 50.42 48.23
C MET A 1 -19.43 49.48 48.12
N ILE A 2 -19.27 48.81 46.99
CA ILE A 2 -18.07 48.03 46.69
C ILE A 2 -16.97 49.04 46.43
N GLU A 3 -15.87 48.95 47.16
CA GLU A 3 -14.71 49.84 46.97
C GLU A 3 -14.16 49.63 45.54
N PRO A 4 -14.06 50.69 44.72
CA PRO A 4 -13.64 50.56 43.33
C PRO A 4 -12.21 50.02 43.29
N LYS A 5 -12.03 48.90 42.58
CA LYS A 5 -10.72 48.28 42.43
C LYS A 5 -9.81 49.25 41.66
N PRO A 6 -8.63 49.63 42.18
CA PRO A 6 -7.72 50.51 41.46
C PRO A 6 -7.28 49.84 40.16
N LEU A 7 -7.55 50.51 39.03
CA LEU A 7 -7.16 50.05 37.71
C LEU A 7 -5.66 50.31 37.49
N VAL A 8 -4.83 49.33 37.85
CA VAL A 8 -3.37 49.36 37.62
C VAL A 8 -3.07 48.68 36.27
N PRO A 9 -2.19 49.24 35.43
CA PRO A 9 -1.72 48.55 34.22
C PRO A 9 -1.26 47.13 34.56
N LEU A 10 -1.72 46.16 33.77
CA LEU A 10 -1.28 44.78 33.93
C LEU A 10 0.24 44.70 33.69
N PRO A 11 0.96 43.84 34.45
CA PRO A 11 2.36 43.57 34.15
C PRO A 11 2.50 43.02 32.73
N ASP A 12 3.69 43.16 32.16
CA ASP A 12 3.97 42.61 30.84
C ASP A 12 3.62 41.12 30.79
N PRO A 13 2.95 40.66 29.71
CA PRO A 13 2.51 39.29 29.60
C PRO A 13 3.73 38.35 29.62
N LEU A 14 3.60 37.24 30.35
CA LEU A 14 4.62 36.20 30.35
C LEU A 14 4.83 35.66 28.93
N PRO A 15 6.07 35.28 28.56
CA PRO A 15 6.31 34.57 27.32
C PRO A 15 5.54 33.24 27.33
N GLY A 16 5.06 32.79 26.17
CA GLY A 16 4.39 31.50 26.09
C GLY A 16 2.89 31.50 26.45
N LEU A 17 2.20 32.66 26.45
CA LEU A 17 0.73 32.74 26.52
C LEU A 17 0.02 32.60 25.16
N LEU A 18 -0.95 31.67 25.06
CA LEU A 18 -1.67 31.38 23.79
C LEU A 18 -2.64 32.51 23.41
N ARG A 19 -2.97 33.37 24.37
CA ARG A 19 -3.75 34.58 24.19
C ARG A 19 -3.18 35.67 25.07
N LEU A 20 -3.00 36.86 24.52
CA LEU A 20 -2.59 38.03 25.30
C LEU A 20 -3.82 38.65 25.95
N ARG A 21 -3.74 38.89 27.26
CA ARG A 21 -4.71 39.72 27.97
C ARG A 21 -4.08 41.07 28.19
N ARG A 22 -4.59 42.07 27.48
CA ARG A 22 -4.12 43.47 27.57
C ARG A 22 -5.22 44.43 27.98
N ARG A 23 -6.47 43.96 28.12
CA ARG A 23 -7.56 44.76 28.69
C ARG A 23 -7.25 45.12 30.15
N LEU A 24 -7.34 46.40 30.46
CA LEU A 24 -7.16 46.94 31.81
C LEU A 24 -8.28 46.49 32.76
N ALA A 25 -9.53 46.53 32.28
CA ALA A 25 -10.73 46.18 33.03
C ALA A 25 -11.90 45.89 32.09
N ASP A 26 -12.96 45.28 32.62
CA ASP A 26 -14.25 45.18 31.93
C ASP A 26 -15.04 46.48 32.01
N ARG A 27 -16.12 46.56 31.22
CA ARG A 27 -17.01 47.72 31.14
C ARG A 27 -17.52 48.18 32.51
N THR A 28 -17.89 47.25 33.39
CA THR A 28 -18.45 47.58 34.71
C THR A 28 -17.40 48.19 35.62
N ALA A 29 -16.20 47.61 35.67
CA ALA A 29 -15.10 48.14 36.46
C ALA A 29 -14.62 49.50 35.93
N LEU A 30 -14.62 49.72 34.61
CA LEU A 30 -14.30 51.03 34.01
C LEU A 30 -15.32 52.11 34.39
N ARG A 31 -16.62 51.79 34.35
CA ARG A 31 -17.68 52.71 34.78
C ARG A 31 -17.53 53.06 36.26
N ASP A 32 -17.35 52.05 37.11
CA ASP A 32 -17.29 52.23 38.55
C ASP A 32 -16.05 53.04 38.97
N ASP A 33 -14.90 52.81 38.32
CA ASP A 33 -13.68 53.64 38.49
C ASP A 33 -13.90 55.07 38.00
N LEU A 34 -14.58 55.28 36.86
CA LEU A 34 -14.86 56.62 36.34
C LEU A 34 -15.79 57.41 37.26
N LEU A 35 -16.85 56.77 37.79
CA LEU A 35 -17.73 57.38 38.79
C LEU A 35 -16.99 57.69 40.09
N ALA A 36 -16.11 56.80 40.55
CA ALA A 36 -15.27 57.01 41.72
C ALA A 36 -14.28 58.17 41.54
N ARG A 37 -13.66 58.29 40.36
CA ARG A 37 -12.77 59.41 40.03
C ARG A 37 -13.51 60.72 39.95
N LEU A 38 -14.70 60.75 39.35
CA LEU A 38 -15.59 61.92 39.35
C LEU A 38 -15.94 62.34 40.78
N ALA A 39 -16.25 61.37 41.65
CA ALA A 39 -16.51 61.60 43.08
C ALA A 39 -15.34 62.23 43.83
N ALA A 40 -14.11 61.89 43.45
CA ALA A 40 -12.88 62.37 44.07
C ALA A 40 -12.34 63.69 43.50
N ILE A 41 -12.97 64.29 42.48
CA ILE A 41 -12.49 65.56 41.89
C ILE A 41 -12.51 66.66 42.96
N PRO A 42 -11.38 67.35 43.20
CA PRO A 42 -11.33 68.48 44.11
C PRO A 42 -12.19 69.63 43.60
N ARG A 43 -12.95 70.25 44.50
CA ARG A 43 -13.69 71.47 44.18
C ARG A 43 -12.75 72.65 43.99
N THR A 44 -12.89 73.35 42.87
CA THR A 44 -12.11 74.56 42.56
C THR A 44 -12.67 75.83 43.20
N ASP A 45 -13.88 75.75 43.77
CA ASP A 45 -14.63 76.87 44.35
C ASP A 45 -14.56 76.96 45.89
N ALA A 46 -13.68 76.16 46.52
CA ALA A 46 -13.50 76.10 47.97
C ALA A 46 -12.02 76.32 48.38
N PRO A 47 -11.73 76.82 49.62
CA PRO A 47 -10.37 77.02 50.15
C PRO A 47 -9.53 75.72 50.12
N PRO A 48 -8.20 75.72 50.35
CA PRO A 48 -7.30 74.56 50.14
C PRO A 48 -7.60 73.27 50.94
N THR A 49 -8.63 73.29 51.79
CA THR A 49 -9.27 72.12 52.44
C THR A 49 -10.63 71.74 51.84
N GLY A 50 -10.93 72.20 50.63
CA GLY A 50 -12.20 72.06 49.91
C GLY A 50 -12.51 70.61 49.59
N GLY A 51 -13.66 70.14 50.09
CA GLY A 51 -14.13 68.77 49.90
C GLY A 51 -14.25 68.36 48.43
N VAL A 52 -14.29 67.05 48.19
CA VAL A 52 -14.45 66.46 46.86
C VAL A 52 -15.89 66.65 46.33
N LEU A 53 -16.10 66.50 45.01
CA LEU A 53 -17.42 66.65 44.38
C LEU A 53 -18.51 65.79 45.03
N ALA A 54 -18.19 64.57 45.46
CA ALA A 54 -19.16 63.69 46.14
C ALA A 54 -19.63 64.21 47.51
N GLY A 55 -18.97 65.23 48.08
CA GLY A 55 -19.43 65.88 49.31
C GLY A 55 -20.64 66.81 49.11
N VAL A 56 -21.02 67.09 47.85
CA VAL A 56 -22.11 68.02 47.51
C VAL A 56 -23.07 67.47 46.45
N LEU A 57 -22.62 66.56 45.58
CA LEU A 57 -23.42 65.94 44.54
C LEU A 57 -23.50 64.43 44.73
N ASP A 58 -24.70 63.86 44.57
CA ASP A 58 -24.89 62.41 44.51
C ASP A 58 -24.52 61.87 43.12
N ILE A 59 -23.22 61.69 42.89
CA ILE A 59 -22.68 61.27 41.59
C ILE A 59 -23.13 59.85 41.23
N ALA A 60 -23.30 58.97 42.22
CA ALA A 60 -23.73 57.59 41.99
C ALA A 60 -25.26 57.48 41.76
N GLY A 61 -26.04 58.42 42.31
CA GLY A 61 -27.48 58.49 42.13
C GLY A 61 -27.97 59.30 40.93
N ASP A 62 -27.13 60.15 40.31
CA ASP A 62 -27.52 60.95 39.14
C ASP A 62 -27.59 60.08 37.85
N PRO A 63 -28.79 59.88 37.27
CA PRO A 63 -28.97 59.01 36.10
C PRO A 63 -28.23 59.53 34.86
N THR A 64 -28.00 60.84 34.75
CA THR A 64 -27.29 61.44 33.60
C THR A 64 -25.80 61.15 33.67
N LEU A 65 -25.20 61.30 34.85
CA LEU A 65 -23.77 61.01 35.07
C LEU A 65 -23.49 59.51 34.96
N VAL A 66 -24.36 58.67 35.51
CA VAL A 66 -24.26 57.22 35.36
C VAL A 66 -24.39 56.81 33.89
N THR A 67 -25.32 57.41 33.14
CA THR A 67 -25.46 57.12 31.70
C THR A 67 -24.24 57.57 30.90
N LEU A 68 -23.68 58.76 31.18
CA LEU A 68 -22.46 59.22 30.52
C LEU A 68 -21.27 58.30 30.83
N ALA A 69 -21.14 57.86 32.09
CA ALA A 69 -20.11 56.90 32.48
C ALA A 69 -20.31 55.52 31.82
N GLU A 70 -21.55 55.08 31.67
CA GLU A 70 -21.92 53.85 30.95
C GLU A 70 -21.55 53.94 29.46
N LEU A 71 -21.80 55.08 28.81
CA LEU A 71 -21.46 55.29 27.40
C LEU A 71 -19.94 55.34 27.18
N TRP A 72 -19.20 56.09 28.00
CA TRP A 72 -17.74 56.17 27.89
C TRP A 72 -17.05 54.86 28.26
N SER A 73 -17.53 54.14 29.28
CA SER A 73 -17.00 52.82 29.61
C SER A 73 -17.23 51.80 28.48
N ARG A 74 -18.34 51.91 27.74
CA ARG A 74 -18.59 51.08 26.54
C ARG A 74 -17.62 51.40 25.40
N VAL A 75 -17.31 52.68 25.16
CA VAL A 75 -16.27 53.08 24.19
C VAL A 75 -14.91 52.56 24.62
N ALA A 76 -14.54 52.72 25.89
CA ALA A 76 -13.26 52.28 26.43
C ALA A 76 -13.08 50.76 26.39
N ASP A 77 -14.12 49.98 26.75
CA ASP A 77 -14.10 48.51 26.63
C ASP A 77 -14.01 48.08 25.15
N GLY A 78 -14.70 48.79 24.24
CA GLY A 78 -14.58 48.56 22.80
C GLY A 78 -13.15 48.78 22.29
N VAL A 79 -12.53 49.92 22.61
CA VAL A 79 -11.13 50.20 22.24
C VAL A 79 -10.18 49.19 22.89
N GLY A 80 -10.37 48.88 24.18
CA GLY A 80 -9.60 47.87 24.91
C GLY A 80 -9.69 46.50 24.25
N ALA A 81 -10.88 46.10 23.79
CA ALA A 81 -11.09 44.86 23.05
C ALA A 81 -10.30 44.81 21.74
N TYR A 82 -10.37 45.86 20.92
CA TYR A 82 -9.66 45.90 19.64
C TYR A 82 -8.14 45.99 19.81
N THR A 83 -7.65 46.73 20.80
CA THR A 83 -6.20 46.79 21.09
C THR A 83 -5.65 45.44 21.57
N GLU A 84 -6.42 44.69 22.37
CA GLU A 84 -6.05 43.33 22.77
C GLU A 84 -6.00 42.38 21.57
N LEU A 85 -6.99 42.44 20.68
CA LEU A 85 -7.02 41.65 19.45
C LEU A 85 -5.82 41.99 18.55
N ALA A 86 -5.62 43.28 18.25
CA ALA A 86 -4.50 43.73 17.42
C ALA A 86 -3.14 43.34 18.03
N ALA A 87 -2.99 43.40 19.35
CA ALA A 87 -1.79 42.93 20.03
C ALA A 87 -1.56 41.42 19.87
N GLY A 88 -2.64 40.63 19.86
CA GLY A 88 -2.59 39.20 19.59
C GLY A 88 -2.04 38.87 18.20
N GLU A 89 -2.32 39.69 17.20
CA GLU A 89 -1.87 39.48 15.81
C GLU A 89 -0.38 39.78 15.58
N LEU A 90 0.30 40.43 16.53
CA LEU A 90 1.71 40.83 16.39
C LEU A 90 2.73 39.73 16.71
N TYR A 91 2.30 38.62 17.32
CA TYR A 91 3.21 37.53 17.70
C TYR A 91 2.81 36.23 17.03
N LEU A 92 3.82 35.48 16.59
CA LEU A 92 3.65 34.24 15.81
C LEU A 92 2.63 33.30 16.45
N ARG A 93 2.71 33.05 17.75
CA ARG A 93 1.88 32.05 18.44
C ARG A 93 0.49 32.54 18.84
N THR A 94 0.23 33.84 18.79
CA THR A 94 -1.06 34.42 19.20
C THR A 94 -1.88 34.92 18.02
N ALA A 95 -1.24 35.12 16.86
CA ALA A 95 -1.92 35.58 15.64
C ALA A 95 -2.96 34.56 15.17
N GLN A 96 -4.20 35.02 14.98
CA GLN A 96 -5.30 34.20 14.50
C GLN A 96 -5.65 34.55 13.06
N GLU A 97 -5.47 35.81 12.67
CA GLU A 97 -5.77 36.28 11.33
C GLU A 97 -4.70 35.85 10.35
N TRP A 98 -5.14 35.17 9.29
CA TRP A 98 -4.27 34.57 8.28
C TRP A 98 -3.32 35.57 7.62
N THR A 99 -3.80 36.78 7.38
CA THR A 99 -3.02 37.84 6.74
C THR A 99 -1.88 38.33 7.63
N ASP A 100 -2.15 38.50 8.93
CA ASP A 100 -1.16 39.01 9.87
C ASP A 100 -0.17 37.93 10.28
N LEU A 101 -0.64 36.68 10.49
CA LEU A 101 0.25 35.53 10.67
C LEU A 101 1.27 35.42 9.53
N ARG A 102 0.82 35.55 8.27
CA ARG A 102 1.72 35.53 7.11
C ARG A 102 2.74 36.66 7.12
N ARG A 103 2.35 37.88 7.52
CA ARG A 103 3.30 39.00 7.65
C ARG A 103 4.37 38.69 8.68
N VAL A 104 4.00 38.13 9.83
CA VAL A 104 4.94 37.75 10.90
C VAL A 104 5.88 36.63 10.44
N VAL A 105 5.34 35.62 9.77
CA VAL A 105 6.08 34.47 9.22
C VAL A 105 7.06 34.91 8.12
N ASP A 106 6.66 35.85 7.27
CA ASP A 106 7.49 36.44 6.21
C ASP A 106 8.71 37.19 6.79
N LEU A 107 8.55 37.91 7.91
CA LEU A 107 9.68 38.58 8.58
C LEU A 107 10.77 37.60 9.03
N VAL A 108 10.37 36.37 9.34
CA VAL A 108 11.25 35.27 9.75
C VAL A 108 11.81 34.50 8.54
N GLY A 109 11.33 34.82 7.33
CA GLY A 109 11.73 34.18 6.09
C GLY A 109 11.16 32.78 5.89
N HIS A 110 10.18 32.35 6.70
CA HIS A 110 9.48 31.09 6.49
C HIS A 110 8.59 31.19 5.26
N ARG A 111 8.65 30.18 4.40
CA ARG A 111 7.88 30.11 3.16
C ARG A 111 6.84 29.02 3.35
N PRO A 112 5.53 29.36 3.37
CA PRO A 112 4.50 28.35 3.52
C PRO A 112 4.61 27.29 2.42
N ALA A 113 4.43 26.03 2.80
CA ALA A 113 4.48 24.93 1.84
C ALA A 113 3.41 25.09 0.75
N GLN A 114 3.79 24.86 -0.51
CA GLN A 114 2.85 24.79 -1.63
C GLN A 114 1.97 23.53 -1.49
N ARG A 115 0.81 23.53 -2.14
CA ARG A 115 0.00 22.31 -2.28
C ARG A 115 0.80 21.26 -3.04
N THR A 116 0.86 20.02 -2.55
CA THR A 116 1.53 18.95 -3.28
C THR A 116 0.56 18.08 -4.06
N ALA A 117 1.00 17.58 -5.21
CA ALA A 117 0.23 16.65 -6.02
C ALA A 117 0.13 15.27 -5.35
N ALA A 118 -1.03 14.64 -5.45
CA ALA A 118 -1.15 13.20 -5.24
C ALA A 118 -0.42 12.47 -6.36
N HIS A 119 0.31 11.42 -6.01
CA HIS A 119 1.05 10.56 -6.91
C HIS A 119 0.45 9.16 -6.88
N GLY A 120 0.43 8.49 -8.01
CA GLY A 120 0.05 7.09 -8.07
C GLY A 120 0.26 6.50 -9.43
N PHE A 121 -0.47 5.42 -9.70
CA PHE A 121 -0.27 4.62 -10.90
C PHE A 121 -1.60 4.26 -11.54
N ILE A 122 -1.58 4.18 -12.87
CA ILE A 122 -2.66 3.60 -13.67
C ILE A 122 -2.13 2.39 -14.41
N ARG A 123 -2.97 1.36 -14.58
CA ARG A 123 -2.75 0.29 -15.56
C ARG A 123 -3.48 0.64 -16.85
N ALA A 124 -2.85 0.34 -17.97
CA ALA A 124 -3.42 0.49 -19.30
C ALA A 124 -3.73 -0.87 -19.92
N GLU A 125 -4.95 -1.02 -20.42
CA GLU A 125 -5.35 -2.11 -21.31
C GLU A 125 -5.14 -1.65 -22.74
N ILE A 126 -4.34 -2.40 -23.49
CA ILE A 126 -3.94 -2.06 -24.86
C ILE A 126 -4.64 -2.98 -25.87
N ALA A 127 -4.68 -2.56 -27.12
CA ALA A 127 -5.12 -3.44 -28.20
C ALA A 127 -4.13 -4.61 -28.39
N PRO A 128 -4.62 -5.85 -28.58
CA PRO A 128 -3.77 -7.01 -28.81
C PRO A 128 -2.76 -6.78 -29.94
N GLY A 129 -1.49 -7.12 -29.71
CA GLY A 129 -0.42 -6.98 -30.70
C GLY A 129 0.13 -5.56 -30.86
N THR A 130 -0.34 -4.59 -30.07
CA THR A 130 0.17 -3.20 -30.13
C THR A 130 1.12 -2.89 -28.97
N SER A 131 2.05 -1.95 -29.16
CA SER A 131 2.91 -1.43 -28.11
C SER A 131 2.91 0.10 -28.17
N PRO A 132 1.79 0.75 -27.83
CA PRO A 132 1.65 2.20 -27.96
C PRO A 132 2.50 2.94 -26.92
N MET A 133 2.95 4.15 -27.29
CA MET A 133 3.50 5.11 -26.34
C MET A 133 2.34 5.82 -25.64
N LEU A 134 2.40 5.91 -24.31
CA LEU A 134 1.53 6.78 -23.52
C LEU A 134 2.32 8.05 -23.16
N PRO A 135 2.10 9.19 -23.86
CA PRO A 135 2.88 10.39 -23.64
C PRO A 135 2.67 11.00 -22.25
N ALA A 136 3.70 11.63 -21.72
CA ALA A 136 3.61 12.52 -20.58
C ALA A 136 2.56 13.60 -20.84
N ARG A 137 1.92 14.09 -19.77
CA ARG A 137 0.82 15.05 -19.79
C ARG A 137 -0.48 14.54 -20.43
N THR A 138 -0.54 13.27 -20.84
CA THR A 138 -1.84 12.66 -21.20
C THR A 138 -2.74 12.73 -19.98
N GLN A 139 -3.92 13.32 -20.16
CA GLN A 139 -4.86 13.55 -19.07
C GLN A 139 -5.74 12.34 -18.82
N VAL A 140 -5.81 11.95 -17.55
CA VAL A 140 -6.70 10.91 -17.02
C VAL A 140 -7.52 11.52 -15.90
N GLN A 141 -8.72 11.00 -15.70
CA GLN A 141 -9.70 11.62 -14.83
C GLN A 141 -10.37 10.57 -13.96
N ALA A 142 -10.64 10.98 -12.72
CA ALA A 142 -11.71 10.42 -11.93
C ALA A 142 -12.94 11.31 -12.11
N PRO A 143 -14.02 10.80 -12.73
CA PRO A 143 -15.27 11.54 -12.88
C PRO A 143 -15.80 12.01 -11.53
N GLY A 144 -16.49 13.15 -11.52
CA GLY A 144 -17.09 13.69 -10.31
C GLY A 144 -18.20 12.78 -9.77
N THR A 145 -18.31 12.74 -8.45
CA THR A 145 -19.35 12.02 -7.72
C THR A 145 -20.14 13.03 -6.87
N PRO A 146 -21.30 12.67 -6.30
CA PRO A 146 -21.95 13.53 -5.30
C PRO A 146 -21.06 13.87 -4.09
N GLN A 147 -20.02 13.07 -3.84
CA GLN A 147 -19.09 13.22 -2.71
C GLN A 147 -17.94 14.18 -3.01
N HIS A 148 -17.50 14.29 -4.28
CA HIS A 148 -16.41 15.19 -4.67
C HIS A 148 -16.46 15.56 -6.16
N ASP A 149 -15.89 16.72 -6.49
CA ASP A 149 -15.73 17.17 -7.87
C ASP A 149 -14.82 16.23 -8.68
N ALA A 150 -14.90 16.35 -10.01
CA ALA A 150 -14.05 15.58 -10.91
C ALA A 150 -12.56 15.94 -10.74
N GLN A 151 -11.71 14.94 -10.53
CA GLN A 151 -10.28 15.13 -10.31
C GLN A 151 -9.48 14.74 -11.56
N THR A 152 -8.57 15.62 -11.99
CA THR A 152 -7.75 15.43 -13.20
C THR A 152 -6.31 15.12 -12.83
N TYR A 153 -5.73 14.14 -13.50
CA TYR A 153 -4.35 13.71 -13.35
C TYR A 153 -3.67 13.70 -14.71
N GLU A 154 -2.35 13.76 -14.69
CA GLU A 154 -1.53 13.67 -15.88
C GLU A 154 -0.50 12.56 -15.74
N VAL A 155 -0.25 11.84 -16.84
CA VAL A 155 0.86 10.90 -16.94
C VAL A 155 2.17 11.66 -16.72
N ALA A 156 2.98 11.20 -15.76
CA ALA A 156 4.16 11.92 -15.29
C ALA A 156 5.31 11.92 -16.32
N VAL A 157 5.49 10.82 -17.04
CA VAL A 157 6.59 10.58 -17.97
C VAL A 157 6.10 9.76 -19.17
N ASP A 158 6.74 9.94 -20.33
CA ASP A 158 6.50 9.11 -21.50
C ASP A 158 6.68 7.64 -21.12
N THR A 159 5.61 6.86 -21.25
CA THR A 159 5.57 5.46 -20.80
C THR A 159 5.33 4.55 -21.99
N GLN A 160 6.33 3.74 -22.34
CA GLN A 160 6.21 2.76 -23.40
C GLN A 160 5.41 1.55 -22.90
N LEU A 161 4.20 1.37 -23.42
CA LEU A 161 3.39 0.18 -23.15
C LEU A 161 3.82 -0.96 -24.09
N ARG A 162 3.72 -2.20 -23.61
CA ARG A 162 4.22 -3.38 -24.31
C ARG A 162 3.16 -4.45 -24.46
N THR A 163 3.09 -5.06 -25.65
CA THR A 163 2.19 -6.20 -25.90
C THR A 163 2.51 -7.41 -25.03
N GLU A 164 3.79 -7.63 -24.69
CA GLU A 164 4.23 -8.76 -23.85
C GLU A 164 3.78 -8.60 -22.39
N TRP A 165 3.50 -7.38 -21.92
CA TRP A 165 3.06 -7.09 -20.56
C TRP A 165 1.54 -7.05 -20.40
N HIS A 166 0.80 -7.38 -21.46
CA HIS A 166 -0.64 -7.46 -21.46
C HIS A 166 -1.11 -8.91 -21.24
N GLY A 167 -2.20 -9.09 -20.47
CA GLY A 167 -2.81 -10.40 -20.27
C GLY A 167 -1.93 -11.36 -19.47
N LEU A 168 -1.13 -10.84 -18.54
CA LEU A 168 -0.33 -11.66 -17.65
C LEU A 168 -1.25 -12.31 -16.60
N THR A 169 -0.83 -13.46 -16.09
CA THR A 169 -1.47 -14.13 -14.97
C THR A 169 -0.41 -14.48 -13.93
N LEU A 170 -0.73 -14.25 -12.67
CA LEU A 170 0.13 -14.53 -11.55
C LEU A 170 -0.45 -15.65 -10.68
N THR A 171 0.37 -16.63 -10.34
CA THR A 171 -0.01 -17.75 -9.46
C THR A 171 1.02 -17.95 -8.36
N ALA A 172 0.63 -18.64 -7.28
CA ALA A 172 1.61 -19.17 -6.35
C ALA A 172 2.49 -20.25 -7.00
N VAL A 173 3.55 -20.66 -6.30
CA VAL A 173 4.36 -21.80 -6.70
C VAL A 173 3.50 -23.08 -6.63
N PRO A 174 3.45 -23.89 -7.71
CA PRO A 174 2.65 -25.11 -7.72
C PRO A 174 3.14 -26.09 -6.65
N VAL A 175 2.21 -26.72 -5.92
CA VAL A 175 2.52 -27.74 -4.91
C VAL A 175 1.99 -29.10 -5.34
N PRO A 176 2.76 -30.18 -5.14
CA PRO A 176 2.30 -31.52 -5.46
C PRO A 176 1.18 -31.93 -4.50
N LYS A 177 0.06 -32.42 -5.04
CA LYS A 177 -1.05 -33.01 -4.28
C LYS A 177 -1.62 -34.25 -4.98
N ALA A 178 -2.50 -34.98 -4.30
CA ALA A 178 -3.31 -36.00 -4.95
C ALA A 178 -4.25 -35.35 -6.00
N PRO A 179 -4.53 -36.03 -7.13
CA PRO A 179 -5.52 -35.55 -8.08
C PRO A 179 -6.90 -35.42 -7.42
N PRO A 180 -7.64 -34.31 -7.60
CA PRO A 180 -8.94 -34.10 -6.96
C PRO A 180 -10.08 -34.92 -7.60
N GLY A 181 -9.80 -35.62 -8.69
CA GLY A 181 -10.80 -36.38 -9.46
C GLY A 181 -10.17 -37.04 -10.67
N ASN A 182 -10.73 -36.84 -11.86
CA ASN A 182 -10.22 -37.36 -13.13
C ASN A 182 -9.23 -36.43 -13.84
N GLN A 183 -8.72 -35.40 -13.17
CA GLN A 183 -7.85 -34.38 -13.77
C GLN A 183 -6.45 -34.41 -13.18
N ILE A 184 -5.45 -34.26 -14.04
CA ILE A 184 -4.05 -34.08 -13.64
C ILE A 184 -3.45 -32.90 -14.39
N ARG A 185 -2.71 -32.07 -13.66
CA ARG A 185 -1.98 -30.92 -14.20
C ARG A 185 -0.51 -31.28 -14.29
N PHE A 186 0.02 -31.36 -15.50
CA PHE A 186 1.45 -31.56 -15.77
C PHE A 186 2.13 -30.21 -16.01
N LEU A 187 3.23 -29.93 -15.29
CA LEU A 187 4.00 -28.70 -15.52
C LEU A 187 4.79 -28.73 -16.82
N VAL A 188 5.23 -29.91 -17.25
CA VAL A 188 5.83 -30.17 -18.57
C VAL A 188 4.77 -30.84 -19.42
N ASP A 189 4.54 -30.35 -20.64
CA ASP A 189 3.62 -30.99 -21.58
C ASP A 189 4.07 -32.43 -21.90
N PRO A 190 3.28 -33.46 -21.52
CA PRO A 190 3.62 -34.85 -21.80
C PRO A 190 3.30 -35.26 -23.25
N GLY A 191 2.73 -34.38 -24.07
CA GLY A 191 2.41 -34.68 -25.46
C GLY A 191 1.19 -35.59 -25.66
N PHE A 192 0.55 -36.07 -24.60
CA PHE A 192 -0.65 -36.91 -24.68
C PHE A 192 -1.82 -36.16 -25.34
N GLN A 193 -2.59 -36.86 -26.17
CA GLN A 193 -3.75 -36.31 -26.89
C GLN A 193 -4.97 -37.20 -26.67
N PRO A 194 -6.21 -36.68 -26.72
CA PRO A 194 -7.38 -37.56 -26.83
C PRO A 194 -7.34 -38.33 -28.16
N PRO A 195 -7.57 -39.66 -28.22
CA PRO A 195 -7.99 -40.59 -27.17
C PRO A 195 -6.87 -41.52 -26.64
N ASP A 196 -5.66 -41.01 -26.44
CA ASP A 196 -4.50 -41.79 -25.97
C ASP A 196 -4.80 -42.53 -24.66
N ARG A 197 -4.32 -43.77 -24.57
CA ARG A 197 -4.35 -44.57 -23.34
C ARG A 197 -3.04 -44.35 -22.59
N VAL A 198 -3.12 -44.04 -21.30
CA VAL A 198 -1.97 -43.75 -20.45
C VAL A 198 -1.90 -44.80 -19.34
N VAL A 199 -0.75 -45.46 -19.22
CA VAL A 199 -0.43 -46.40 -18.15
C VAL A 199 0.18 -45.61 -16.99
N LEU A 200 -0.41 -45.74 -15.80
CA LEU A 200 0.08 -45.13 -14.57
C LEU A 200 0.82 -46.17 -13.74
N VAL A 201 2.08 -45.91 -13.45
CA VAL A 201 2.97 -46.78 -12.69
C VAL A 201 3.38 -46.05 -11.41
N SER A 202 3.19 -46.66 -10.24
CA SER A 202 3.90 -46.18 -9.05
C SER A 202 5.34 -46.63 -9.14
N GLU A 203 6.27 -45.73 -8.87
CA GLU A 203 7.69 -45.99 -8.74
C GLU A 203 8.04 -45.74 -7.28
N GLY A 204 8.44 -46.79 -6.55
CA GLY A 204 8.93 -46.65 -5.17
C GLY A 204 10.12 -45.68 -5.12
N ALA A 205 10.35 -45.06 -3.95
CA ALA A 205 11.35 -44.00 -3.79
C ALA A 205 12.66 -44.29 -4.51
N ALA A 206 13.13 -43.30 -5.29
CA ALA A 206 14.55 -43.20 -5.57
C ALA A 206 15.27 -43.16 -4.21
N ALA A 207 16.24 -44.06 -4.00
CA ALA A 207 17.00 -44.07 -2.77
C ALA A 207 17.58 -42.67 -2.52
N PRO A 208 17.40 -42.06 -1.33
CA PRO A 208 18.02 -40.79 -1.02
C PRO A 208 19.55 -40.92 -1.09
N PHE A 209 20.25 -39.80 -1.33
CA PHE A 209 21.71 -39.77 -1.25
C PHE A 209 22.15 -40.27 0.14
N PRO A 210 22.94 -41.35 0.26
CA PRO A 210 23.20 -41.94 1.57
C PRO A 210 24.06 -40.98 2.42
N MET A 211 23.57 -40.60 3.59
CA MET A 211 24.34 -39.77 4.55
C MET A 211 25.18 -40.62 5.52
N ALA A 212 24.90 -41.92 5.61
CA ALA A 212 25.67 -42.87 6.41
C ALA A 212 26.78 -43.52 5.56
N TRP A 213 28.01 -43.54 6.06
CA TRP A 213 29.19 -44.04 5.34
C TRP A 213 29.05 -45.48 4.81
N GLN A 214 28.38 -46.36 5.56
CA GLN A 214 28.21 -47.77 5.16
C GLN A 214 27.24 -47.95 3.98
N GLU A 215 26.18 -47.13 3.95
CA GLU A 215 25.20 -47.10 2.86
C GLU A 215 25.76 -46.36 1.63
N TRP A 216 26.59 -45.32 1.85
CA TRP A 216 27.37 -44.67 0.80
C TRP A 216 28.36 -45.64 0.16
N LEU A 217 29.08 -46.44 0.96
CA LEU A 217 30.04 -47.42 0.47
C LEU A 217 29.34 -48.53 -0.34
N ALA A 218 28.17 -49.01 0.11
CA ALA A 218 27.37 -49.98 -0.65
C ALA A 218 26.85 -49.39 -1.98
N TRP A 219 26.43 -48.12 -1.96
CA TRP A 219 26.03 -47.36 -3.14
C TRP A 219 27.20 -47.14 -4.13
N MET A 220 28.39 -46.79 -3.63
CA MET A 220 29.61 -46.60 -4.42
C MET A 220 30.15 -47.92 -5.01
N ILE A 221 30.11 -49.01 -4.23
CA ILE A 221 30.48 -50.34 -4.72
C ILE A 221 29.53 -50.75 -5.85
N ALA A 222 28.21 -50.58 -5.67
CA ALA A 222 27.22 -50.85 -6.72
C ALA A 222 27.46 -50.02 -8.00
N LEU A 223 27.88 -48.76 -7.86
CA LEU A 223 28.25 -47.88 -8.97
C LEU A 223 29.51 -48.37 -9.72
N MET A 224 30.50 -48.91 -9.00
CA MET A 224 31.77 -49.36 -9.59
C MET A 224 31.73 -50.81 -10.11
N THR A 225 30.84 -51.67 -9.60
CA THR A 225 30.71 -53.06 -10.02
C THR A 225 29.62 -53.30 -11.07
N GLY A 226 28.87 -52.26 -11.46
CA GLY A 226 27.78 -52.36 -12.42
C GLY A 226 26.61 -53.23 -11.94
N THR A 227 26.57 -53.55 -10.63
CA THR A 227 25.48 -54.30 -10.01
C THR A 227 24.43 -53.29 -9.55
N PRO A 228 23.20 -53.31 -10.11
CA PRO A 228 22.22 -52.32 -9.73
C PRO A 228 21.77 -52.51 -8.28
N PHE A 229 21.77 -51.40 -7.52
CA PHE A 229 21.15 -51.31 -6.19
C PHE A 229 19.62 -51.30 -6.34
N TYR A 230 19.02 -52.45 -6.67
CA TYR A 230 17.56 -52.64 -6.71
C TYR A 230 17.16 -53.70 -5.68
N GLY A 231 16.96 -53.27 -4.43
CA GLY A 231 16.05 -54.00 -3.54
C GLY A 231 14.63 -53.85 -4.08
N SER A 232 13.89 -54.96 -4.20
CA SER A 232 12.47 -55.08 -4.63
C SER A 232 11.89 -53.79 -5.21
N THR A 233 12.00 -53.58 -6.53
CA THR A 233 11.42 -52.39 -7.16
C THR A 233 9.96 -52.30 -6.79
N GLY A 234 9.59 -51.35 -5.93
CA GLY A 234 8.22 -51.05 -5.48
C GLY A 234 7.34 -50.51 -6.62
N GLN A 235 7.62 -50.96 -7.84
CA GLN A 235 6.95 -50.58 -9.06
C GLN A 235 5.68 -51.40 -9.23
N ALA A 236 4.55 -50.74 -9.46
CA ALA A 236 3.28 -51.41 -9.72
C ALA A 236 2.46 -50.60 -10.72
N VAL A 237 1.88 -51.28 -11.72
CA VAL A 237 0.87 -50.67 -12.60
C VAL A 237 -0.37 -50.42 -11.76
N ARG A 238 -0.73 -49.15 -11.59
CA ARG A 238 -1.91 -48.72 -10.81
C ARG A 238 -3.16 -48.77 -11.64
N GLY A 239 -3.06 -48.45 -12.92
CA GLY A 239 -4.16 -48.57 -13.86
C GLY A 239 -3.83 -47.96 -15.22
N ILE A 240 -4.74 -48.18 -16.16
CA ILE A 240 -4.73 -47.54 -17.47
C ILE A 240 -5.95 -46.63 -17.53
N ALA A 241 -5.76 -45.39 -17.95
CA ALA A 241 -6.81 -44.39 -18.12
C ALA A 241 -6.71 -43.77 -19.52
N ARG A 242 -7.83 -43.32 -20.07
CA ARG A 242 -7.90 -42.71 -21.41
C ARG A 242 -8.03 -41.21 -21.29
N VAL A 243 -7.22 -40.46 -22.05
CA VAL A 243 -7.34 -39.00 -22.14
C VAL A 243 -8.61 -38.65 -22.91
N THR A 244 -9.48 -37.86 -22.30
CA THR A 244 -10.76 -37.40 -22.89
C THR A 244 -10.69 -35.96 -23.35
N LYS A 245 -9.91 -35.12 -22.65
CA LYS A 245 -9.74 -33.71 -22.97
C LYS A 245 -8.33 -33.26 -22.63
N ARG A 246 -7.83 -32.29 -23.40
CA ARG A 246 -6.58 -31.59 -23.18
C ARG A 246 -6.83 -30.08 -23.21
N ALA A 247 -6.27 -29.37 -22.24
CA ALA A 247 -6.30 -27.91 -22.17
C ALA A 247 -4.93 -27.35 -21.74
N SER A 248 -4.60 -26.15 -22.22
CA SER A 248 -3.52 -25.36 -21.64
C SER A 248 -4.06 -24.62 -20.42
N ASP A 249 -3.34 -24.66 -19.30
CA ASP A 249 -3.70 -23.99 -18.06
C ASP A 249 -2.46 -23.32 -17.47
N LEU A 250 -2.22 -22.06 -17.82
CA LEU A 250 -1.13 -21.23 -17.29
C LEU A 250 0.23 -21.93 -17.41
N GLY A 251 0.65 -22.22 -18.64
CA GLY A 251 1.91 -22.91 -18.97
C GLY A 251 2.00 -24.38 -18.53
N ALA A 252 1.01 -24.89 -17.78
CA ALA A 252 0.84 -26.30 -17.54
C ALA A 252 -0.15 -26.92 -18.56
N THR A 253 -0.10 -28.24 -18.68
CA THR A 253 -1.05 -29.02 -19.47
C THR A 253 -2.02 -29.71 -18.51
N LEU A 254 -3.31 -29.37 -18.62
CA LEU A 254 -4.39 -30.01 -17.89
C LEU A 254 -5.00 -31.11 -18.76
N LEU A 255 -4.99 -32.34 -18.25
CA LEU A 255 -5.57 -33.50 -18.92
C LEU A 255 -6.74 -34.06 -18.10
N ASP A 256 -7.86 -34.29 -18.78
CA ASP A 256 -9.01 -35.01 -18.23
C ASP A 256 -8.96 -36.47 -18.67
N PHE A 257 -9.35 -37.35 -17.77
CA PHE A 257 -9.40 -38.79 -18.00
C PHE A 257 -10.83 -39.34 -17.91
N ASP A 258 -11.02 -40.52 -18.47
CA ASP A 258 -12.27 -41.29 -18.45
C ASP A 258 -12.65 -41.83 -17.06
N ARG A 259 -11.75 -41.72 -16.08
CA ARG A 259 -11.96 -42.19 -14.70
C ARG A 259 -11.21 -41.35 -13.67
N SER A 260 -11.62 -41.48 -12.41
CA SER A 260 -10.93 -40.84 -11.28
C SER A 260 -9.50 -41.37 -11.13
N LEU A 261 -8.55 -40.45 -11.00
CA LEU A 261 -7.13 -40.72 -10.80
C LEU A 261 -6.73 -40.74 -9.33
N ALA A 262 -7.54 -40.18 -8.43
CA ALA A 262 -7.30 -40.19 -6.99
C ALA A 262 -6.97 -41.60 -6.42
N PRO A 263 -7.70 -42.69 -6.77
CA PRO A 263 -7.34 -44.03 -6.29
C PRO A 263 -6.12 -44.63 -6.99
N LEU A 264 -5.73 -44.12 -8.15
CA LEU A 264 -4.59 -44.61 -8.93
C LEU A 264 -3.28 -43.94 -8.51
N LEU A 265 -3.37 -42.68 -8.07
CA LEU A 265 -2.26 -41.82 -7.66
C LEU A 265 -2.49 -41.30 -6.23
N PRO A 266 -2.63 -42.18 -5.22
CA PRO A 266 -2.81 -41.75 -3.84
C PRO A 266 -1.58 -40.98 -3.35
N GLN A 267 -1.79 -40.02 -2.46
CA GLN A 267 -0.67 -39.35 -1.79
C GLN A 267 -0.08 -40.30 -0.75
N ALA A 268 1.00 -40.97 -1.12
CA ALA A 268 1.80 -41.81 -0.23
C ALA A 268 3.21 -41.21 -0.10
N ALA A 269 3.73 -41.15 1.13
CA ALA A 269 5.13 -40.78 1.35
C ALA A 269 6.03 -41.70 0.51
N GLU A 270 7.09 -41.14 -0.06
CA GLU A 270 8.12 -41.91 -0.78
C GLU A 270 7.64 -42.66 -2.03
N THR A 271 6.44 -42.36 -2.54
CA THR A 271 5.94 -42.94 -3.79
C THR A 271 5.92 -41.88 -4.89
N SER A 272 6.70 -42.09 -5.93
CA SER A 272 6.62 -41.31 -7.16
C SER A 272 5.74 -42.04 -8.18
N TYR A 273 5.22 -41.32 -9.16
CA TYR A 273 4.39 -41.93 -10.19
C TYR A 273 4.88 -41.50 -11.57
N ALA A 274 4.79 -42.43 -12.51
CA ALA A 274 5.09 -42.20 -13.91
C ALA A 274 3.90 -42.54 -14.80
N ALA A 275 3.74 -41.76 -15.86
CA ALA A 275 2.76 -41.90 -16.91
C ALA A 275 3.48 -42.25 -18.20
N TYR A 276 2.96 -43.27 -18.88
CA TYR A 276 3.49 -43.75 -20.14
C TYR A 276 2.35 -43.85 -21.14
N ARG A 277 2.52 -43.32 -22.36
CA ARG A 277 1.53 -43.53 -23.42
C ARG A 277 1.60 -44.98 -23.91
N LEU A 278 0.47 -45.68 -23.89
CA LEU A 278 0.32 -47.04 -24.38
C LEU A 278 0.20 -47.04 -25.91
N ARG A 279 1.13 -47.69 -26.59
CA ARG A 279 1.14 -47.83 -28.05
C ARG A 279 0.47 -49.12 -28.51
N ALA A 280 0.85 -50.23 -27.89
CA ALA A 280 0.30 -51.54 -28.18
C ALA A 280 0.37 -52.44 -26.95
N GLU A 281 -0.56 -53.38 -26.85
CA GLU A 281 -0.49 -54.48 -25.91
C GLU A 281 -0.02 -55.72 -26.68
N LEU A 282 1.17 -56.22 -26.33
CA LEU A 282 1.80 -57.31 -27.06
C LEU A 282 1.21 -58.65 -26.59
N THR A 283 0.70 -59.44 -27.53
CA THR A 283 0.12 -60.74 -27.23
C THR A 283 1.22 -61.80 -27.13
N LEU A 284 1.36 -62.38 -25.94
CA LEU A 284 2.32 -63.46 -25.68
C LEU A 284 1.99 -64.72 -26.48
N ALA A 285 3.03 -65.37 -27.00
CA ALA A 285 2.90 -66.57 -27.80
C ALA A 285 2.79 -67.82 -26.92
N HIS A 286 1.68 -67.99 -26.21
CA HIS A 286 1.43 -69.19 -25.39
C HIS A 286 1.27 -70.44 -26.24
N ARG A 287 1.74 -71.58 -25.72
CA ARG A 287 1.44 -72.90 -26.29
C ARG A 287 0.27 -73.54 -25.57
N LEU A 288 -0.41 -74.48 -26.23
CA LEU A 288 -1.47 -75.26 -25.61
C LEU A 288 -0.85 -76.32 -24.70
N ASP A 289 -1.03 -76.25 -23.38
CA ASP A 289 -0.39 -77.21 -22.44
C ASP A 289 -1.13 -78.54 -22.34
N THR A 290 -2.46 -78.52 -22.42
CA THR A 290 -3.32 -79.70 -22.20
C THR A 290 -4.34 -79.81 -23.31
N LEU A 291 -4.43 -80.99 -23.94
CA LEU A 291 -5.48 -81.34 -24.90
C LEU A 291 -6.58 -82.08 -24.17
N ALA A 292 -7.79 -81.53 -24.19
CA ALA A 292 -8.98 -82.26 -23.80
C ALA A 292 -9.53 -83.02 -25.02
N TYR A 293 -9.78 -84.31 -24.85
CA TYR A 293 -10.39 -85.15 -25.89
C TYR A 293 -11.41 -86.09 -25.26
N VAL A 294 -12.41 -86.47 -26.05
CA VAL A 294 -13.43 -87.43 -25.62
C VAL A 294 -13.03 -88.82 -26.11
N SER A 295 -12.99 -89.78 -25.19
CA SER A 295 -12.64 -91.17 -25.48
C SER A 295 -13.74 -92.07 -24.92
N GLY A 296 -14.69 -92.47 -25.77
CA GLY A 296 -15.95 -93.07 -25.33
C GLY A 296 -16.86 -92.01 -24.71
N ASP A 297 -17.45 -92.29 -23.54
CA ASP A 297 -18.34 -91.35 -22.83
C ASP A 297 -17.62 -90.48 -21.78
N ALA A 298 -16.28 -90.53 -21.72
CA ALA A 298 -15.48 -89.78 -20.73
C ALA A 298 -14.59 -88.74 -21.39
N ALA A 299 -14.63 -87.51 -20.87
CA ALA A 299 -13.64 -86.49 -21.17
C ALA A 299 -12.31 -86.85 -20.51
N LYS A 300 -11.24 -86.95 -21.30
CA LYS A 300 -9.86 -87.17 -20.85
C LYS A 300 -8.99 -85.99 -21.24
N THR A 301 -7.93 -85.76 -20.48
CA THR A 301 -6.92 -84.76 -20.79
C THR A 301 -5.56 -85.42 -20.95
N VAL A 302 -4.76 -84.94 -21.90
CA VAL A 302 -3.37 -85.36 -22.10
C VAL A 302 -2.48 -84.13 -22.30
N THR A 303 -1.26 -84.18 -21.81
CA THR A 303 -0.26 -83.13 -22.05
C THR A 303 0.05 -83.05 -23.54
N ALA A 304 0.06 -81.84 -24.09
CA ALA A 304 0.35 -81.65 -25.51
C ALA A 304 1.83 -81.98 -25.83
N PRO A 305 2.12 -82.73 -26.91
CA PRO A 305 3.47 -83.18 -27.24
C PRO A 305 4.28 -82.09 -27.95
N TYR A 306 5.39 -81.65 -27.35
CA TYR A 306 6.33 -80.69 -27.90
C TYR A 306 7.78 -81.15 -27.69
N PRO A 307 8.75 -80.73 -28.54
CA PRO A 307 10.16 -81.08 -28.37
C PRO A 307 10.72 -80.55 -27.05
N ALA A 308 11.55 -81.35 -26.37
CA ALA A 308 12.12 -81.00 -25.06
C ALA A 308 13.02 -79.74 -25.08
N SER A 309 13.52 -79.36 -26.26
CA SER A 309 14.28 -78.12 -26.47
C SER A 309 13.43 -76.85 -26.48
N GLU A 310 12.10 -76.97 -26.56
CA GLU A 310 11.19 -75.83 -26.69
C GLU A 310 10.52 -75.50 -25.35
N GLN A 311 10.79 -74.28 -24.86
CA GLN A 311 10.34 -73.83 -23.55
C GLN A 311 8.81 -73.71 -23.48
N ALA A 312 8.26 -74.11 -22.33
CA ALA A 312 6.82 -74.13 -22.10
C ALA A 312 6.19 -72.74 -22.01
N GLN A 313 6.86 -71.86 -21.27
CA GLN A 313 6.37 -70.51 -21.01
C GLN A 313 6.78 -69.56 -22.15
N PRO A 314 6.00 -68.52 -22.47
CA PRO A 314 6.37 -67.50 -23.46
C PRO A 314 7.33 -66.43 -22.92
N TRP A 315 8.12 -66.75 -21.90
CA TRP A 315 9.15 -65.88 -21.34
C TRP A 315 10.31 -66.72 -20.78
N ASP A 316 11.51 -66.14 -20.78
CA ASP A 316 12.67 -66.64 -20.06
C ASP A 316 13.25 -65.56 -19.13
N THR A 317 14.47 -65.76 -18.63
CA THR A 317 15.11 -64.79 -17.75
C THR A 317 15.34 -63.43 -18.42
N ASN A 318 15.62 -63.37 -19.72
CA ASN A 318 16.06 -62.14 -20.40
C ASN A 318 15.22 -61.80 -21.64
N SER A 319 14.10 -62.48 -21.88
CA SER A 319 13.35 -62.32 -23.11
C SER A 319 11.91 -62.79 -22.99
N VAL A 320 11.08 -62.29 -23.89
CA VAL A 320 9.67 -62.63 -23.99
C VAL A 320 9.32 -62.93 -25.44
N LEU A 321 8.43 -63.89 -25.64
CA LEU A 321 7.98 -64.36 -26.95
C LEU A 321 6.60 -63.79 -27.25
N VAL A 322 6.52 -62.96 -28.29
CA VAL A 322 5.29 -62.29 -28.73
C VAL A 322 4.87 -62.78 -30.11
N THR A 323 3.57 -62.81 -30.35
CA THR A 323 2.98 -63.25 -31.62
C THR A 323 3.22 -62.28 -32.78
N ASP A 324 3.31 -60.98 -32.48
CA ASP A 324 3.68 -59.94 -33.42
C ASP A 324 4.55 -58.88 -32.72
N ALA A 325 5.66 -58.51 -33.36
CA ALA A 325 6.58 -57.46 -32.91
C ALA A 325 6.79 -56.38 -34.00
N SER A 326 5.90 -56.29 -34.99
CA SER A 326 5.99 -55.34 -36.10
C SER A 326 6.07 -53.88 -35.65
N GLN A 327 5.51 -53.55 -34.49
CA GLN A 327 5.49 -52.22 -33.90
C GLN A 327 6.64 -51.95 -32.90
N VAL A 328 7.48 -52.95 -32.62
CA VAL A 328 8.51 -52.88 -31.57
C VAL A 328 9.85 -52.47 -32.19
N SER A 329 10.51 -51.48 -31.60
CA SER A 329 11.87 -51.07 -31.97
C SER A 329 12.87 -51.30 -30.84
N ILE A 330 14.14 -51.52 -31.19
CA ILE A 330 15.23 -51.58 -30.20
C ILE A 330 15.31 -50.24 -29.45
N GLY A 331 15.53 -50.30 -28.14
CA GLY A 331 15.55 -49.15 -27.24
C GLY A 331 14.17 -48.67 -26.76
N GLN A 332 13.07 -49.20 -27.30
CA GLN A 332 11.72 -48.81 -26.90
C GLN A 332 11.38 -49.34 -25.49
N THR A 333 10.60 -48.55 -24.73
CA THR A 333 10.20 -48.91 -23.37
C THR A 333 9.09 -49.96 -23.37
N LEU A 334 9.27 -50.99 -22.53
CA LEU A 334 8.31 -52.04 -22.25
C LEU A 334 7.92 -52.01 -20.77
N ILE A 335 6.63 -52.12 -20.49
CA ILE A 335 6.12 -52.34 -19.14
C ILE A 335 5.56 -53.76 -19.06
N LEU A 336 6.16 -54.56 -18.18
CA LEU A 336 5.77 -55.94 -17.93
C LEU A 336 5.15 -56.04 -16.54
N TYR A 337 3.95 -56.61 -16.43
CA TYR A 337 3.26 -56.75 -15.16
C TYR A 337 2.39 -58.00 -15.12
N ALA A 338 2.13 -58.54 -13.92
CA ALA A 338 1.30 -59.72 -13.72
C ALA A 338 0.32 -59.46 -12.57
N GLY A 339 -0.96 -59.25 -12.90
CA GLY A 339 -1.99 -58.90 -11.91
C GLY A 339 -1.68 -57.60 -11.15
N SER A 340 -2.01 -57.56 -9.86
CA SER A 340 -1.85 -56.38 -8.99
C SER A 340 -0.53 -56.33 -8.20
N GLY A 341 0.35 -57.32 -8.35
CA GLY A 341 1.45 -57.59 -7.39
C GLY A 341 2.81 -56.97 -7.69
N GLY A 342 3.01 -56.35 -8.87
CA GLY A 342 4.27 -55.70 -9.23
C GLY A 342 4.42 -55.52 -10.74
N CYS A 343 5.29 -54.61 -11.16
CA CYS A 343 5.67 -54.44 -12.56
C CYS A 343 7.16 -54.17 -12.71
N MET A 344 7.64 -54.35 -13.94
CA MET A 344 9.00 -54.06 -14.35
C MET A 344 8.93 -53.17 -15.59
N VAL A 345 9.58 -52.01 -15.51
CA VAL A 345 9.83 -51.15 -16.67
C VAL A 345 11.23 -51.48 -17.20
N THR A 346 11.34 -51.84 -18.48
CA THR A 346 12.62 -52.17 -19.14
C THR A 346 12.60 -51.68 -20.58
N THR A 347 13.70 -51.86 -21.30
CA THR A 347 13.81 -51.51 -22.72
C THR A 347 14.09 -52.74 -23.57
N VAL A 348 13.74 -52.66 -24.86
CA VAL A 348 14.03 -53.69 -25.85
C VAL A 348 15.52 -53.68 -26.18
N ASP A 349 16.21 -54.77 -25.88
CA ASP A 349 17.63 -54.96 -26.21
C ASP A 349 17.81 -55.56 -27.62
N SER A 350 17.00 -56.57 -27.97
CA SER A 350 17.09 -57.23 -29.26
C SER A 350 15.73 -57.77 -29.72
N ILE A 351 15.57 -57.95 -31.03
CA ILE A 351 14.36 -58.52 -31.63
C ILE A 351 14.81 -59.62 -32.60
N THR A 352 14.53 -60.87 -32.26
CA THR A 352 14.91 -62.03 -33.08
C THR A 352 13.65 -62.77 -33.56
N PRO A 353 13.35 -62.78 -34.87
CA PRO A 353 12.26 -63.57 -35.41
C PRO A 353 12.57 -65.07 -35.30
N MET A 354 11.58 -65.88 -34.97
CA MET A 354 11.73 -67.33 -34.86
C MET A 354 10.41 -68.06 -35.13
N ASP A 355 10.51 -69.35 -35.42
CA ASP A 355 9.36 -70.22 -35.61
C ASP A 355 9.09 -71.00 -34.32
N ARG A 356 7.84 -70.98 -33.83
CA ARG A 356 7.44 -71.60 -32.55
C ARG A 356 6.16 -72.41 -32.68
N HIS A 357 6.07 -73.54 -31.97
CA HIS A 357 4.86 -74.35 -31.89
C HIS A 357 3.86 -73.72 -30.90
N VAL A 358 2.70 -73.31 -31.40
CA VAL A 358 1.63 -72.70 -30.59
C VAL A 358 0.53 -73.72 -30.28
N ALA A 359 0.34 -74.69 -31.18
CA ALA A 359 -0.53 -75.86 -31.02
C ALA A 359 0.15 -77.09 -31.65
N PRO A 360 -0.24 -78.33 -31.32
CA PRO A 360 0.34 -79.52 -31.92
C PRO A 360 0.28 -79.46 -33.46
N GLY A 361 1.44 -79.57 -34.12
CA GLY A 361 1.55 -79.52 -35.58
C GLY A 361 1.37 -78.12 -36.21
N THR A 362 1.16 -77.06 -35.42
CA THR A 362 1.01 -75.68 -35.92
C THR A 362 2.20 -74.82 -35.49
N ILE A 363 3.02 -74.43 -36.46
CA ILE A 363 4.13 -73.48 -36.28
C ILE A 363 3.63 -72.08 -36.63
N LYS A 364 3.83 -71.11 -35.74
CA LYS A 364 3.65 -69.68 -36.04
C LYS A 364 4.99 -68.97 -35.95
N ARG A 365 5.19 -68.01 -36.84
CA ARG A 365 6.30 -67.07 -36.75
C ARG A 365 6.02 -66.11 -35.60
N VAL A 366 6.93 -66.08 -34.64
CA VAL A 366 6.89 -65.25 -33.44
C VAL A 366 8.16 -64.41 -33.39
N ALA A 367 8.20 -63.42 -32.51
CA ALA A 367 9.40 -62.66 -32.23
C ALA A 367 9.81 -62.86 -30.78
N ARG A 368 11.10 -63.14 -30.58
CA ARG A 368 11.74 -63.08 -29.27
C ARG A 368 12.29 -61.68 -29.05
N ILE A 369 11.73 -61.01 -28.06
CA ILE A 369 12.16 -59.70 -27.62
C ILE A 369 13.13 -59.91 -26.45
N GLY A 370 14.40 -59.57 -26.64
CA GLY A 370 15.39 -59.48 -25.57
C GLY A 370 15.12 -58.24 -24.71
N LEU A 371 15.21 -58.41 -23.40
CA LEU A 371 15.02 -57.36 -22.40
C LEU A 371 16.39 -56.89 -21.91
N ALA A 372 16.56 -55.57 -21.79
CA ALA A 372 17.79 -54.99 -21.25
C ALA A 372 18.05 -55.40 -19.79
N HIS A 373 17.00 -55.73 -19.04
CA HIS A 373 17.07 -56.19 -17.66
C HIS A 373 16.36 -57.54 -17.49
N PRO A 374 16.89 -58.45 -16.64
CA PRO A 374 16.30 -59.76 -16.44
C PRO A 374 14.90 -59.67 -15.82
N LEU A 375 13.98 -60.48 -16.33
CA LEU A 375 12.61 -60.58 -15.86
C LEU A 375 12.57 -61.01 -14.39
N LEU A 376 11.92 -60.18 -13.56
CA LEU A 376 11.75 -60.43 -12.14
C LEU A 376 11.04 -61.77 -11.89
N ASN A 377 11.47 -62.52 -10.88
CA ASN A 377 10.87 -63.80 -10.52
C ASN A 377 9.38 -63.69 -10.21
N SER A 378 8.94 -62.57 -9.62
CA SER A 378 7.52 -62.28 -9.33
C SER A 378 6.65 -62.13 -10.58
N LEU A 379 7.24 -61.83 -11.74
CA LEU A 379 6.52 -61.64 -13.01
C LEU A 379 6.51 -62.89 -13.90
N ARG A 380 7.26 -63.95 -13.54
CA ARG A 380 7.33 -65.21 -14.31
C ARG A 380 6.09 -66.09 -14.09
N THR A 381 4.92 -65.57 -14.43
CA THR A 381 3.62 -66.21 -14.16
C THR A 381 2.76 -66.28 -15.41
N ALA A 382 1.79 -67.20 -15.44
CA ALA A 382 0.86 -67.41 -16.55
C ALA A 382 0.10 -66.13 -17.00
N GLY A 383 -0.05 -65.14 -16.11
CA GLY A 383 -0.80 -63.90 -16.35
C GLY A 383 0.06 -62.69 -16.70
N LEU A 384 1.28 -62.88 -17.21
CA LEU A 384 2.16 -61.79 -17.64
C LEU A 384 1.52 -60.99 -18.79
N THR A 385 1.47 -59.67 -18.66
CA THR A 385 1.04 -58.74 -19.70
C THR A 385 2.22 -57.86 -20.11
N VAL A 386 2.37 -57.59 -21.41
CA VAL A 386 3.47 -56.79 -21.96
C VAL A 386 2.91 -55.60 -22.72
N LEU A 387 3.24 -54.40 -22.24
CA LEU A 387 2.80 -53.15 -22.83
C LEU A 387 3.97 -52.46 -23.53
N LEU A 388 3.76 -52.09 -24.79
CA LEU A 388 4.66 -51.23 -25.54
C LEU A 388 4.31 -49.77 -25.26
N THR A 389 5.28 -49.02 -24.77
CA THR A 389 5.08 -47.64 -24.33
C THR A 389 6.09 -46.66 -24.91
N ASP A 390 5.78 -45.37 -24.83
CA ASP A 390 6.71 -44.30 -25.15
C ASP A 390 7.56 -43.89 -23.93
N ASP A 391 8.09 -42.67 -23.95
CA ASP A 391 8.94 -42.12 -22.91
C ASP A 391 8.23 -41.92 -21.57
N ARG A 392 9.04 -41.94 -20.51
CA ARG A 392 8.59 -41.73 -19.14
C ARG A 392 8.23 -40.27 -18.89
N HIS A 393 7.00 -40.00 -18.46
CA HIS A 393 6.60 -38.70 -17.93
C HIS A 393 6.25 -38.79 -16.44
N VAL A 394 6.60 -37.80 -15.63
CA VAL A 394 6.26 -37.79 -14.19
C VAL A 394 4.76 -37.51 -14.02
N ALA A 395 4.03 -38.44 -13.39
CA ALA A 395 2.59 -38.35 -13.16
C ALA A 395 2.26 -37.75 -11.79
N GLN A 396 2.58 -36.46 -11.61
CA GLN A 396 2.30 -35.74 -10.36
C GLN A 396 1.28 -34.62 -10.63
N HIS A 397 0.18 -34.60 -9.87
CA HIS A 397 -0.77 -33.49 -9.94
C HIS A 397 -0.22 -32.29 -9.16
N TYR A 398 -0.16 -31.14 -9.83
CA TYR A 398 0.19 -29.89 -9.18
C TYR A 398 -1.06 -29.02 -8.98
N GLU A 399 -1.30 -28.64 -7.73
CA GLU A 399 -2.28 -27.63 -7.40
C GLU A 399 -1.60 -26.25 -7.38
N LEU A 400 -2.34 -25.24 -7.79
CA LEU A 400 -1.93 -23.84 -7.73
C LEU A 400 -2.64 -23.23 -6.52
N PRO A 401 -2.01 -23.18 -5.33
CA PRO A 401 -2.63 -22.61 -4.15
C PRO A 401 -2.74 -21.09 -4.32
N ASP A 402 -3.52 -20.49 -3.44
CA ASP A 402 -3.60 -19.05 -3.33
C ASP A 402 -2.29 -18.48 -2.73
N LEU A 403 -1.79 -17.39 -3.31
CA LEU A 403 -0.64 -16.69 -2.75
C LEU A 403 -1.11 -15.73 -1.67
N THR A 404 -0.72 -16.00 -0.43
CA THR A 404 -1.08 -15.16 0.72
C THR A 404 -0.50 -13.75 0.59
N PRO A 405 -1.02 -12.75 1.34
CA PRO A 405 -0.51 -11.38 1.30
C PRO A 405 1.00 -11.28 1.64
N ALA A 406 1.50 -12.17 2.50
CA ALA A 406 2.91 -12.26 2.88
C ALA A 406 3.79 -13.05 1.90
N GLY A 407 3.20 -13.78 0.94
CA GLY A 407 3.94 -14.59 -0.02
C GLY A 407 4.73 -13.72 -1.01
N THR A 408 6.05 -13.86 -1.04
CA THR A 408 6.90 -13.06 -1.94
C THR A 408 7.25 -13.79 -3.23
N THR A 409 7.24 -15.13 -3.25
CA THR A 409 7.58 -15.91 -4.44
C THR A 409 6.33 -16.28 -5.23
N ALA A 410 6.31 -15.96 -6.52
CA ALA A 410 5.18 -16.21 -7.41
C ALA A 410 5.64 -16.64 -8.80
N ARG A 411 4.72 -17.18 -9.60
CA ARG A 411 4.95 -17.52 -10.99
C ARG A 411 4.16 -16.63 -11.92
N LEU A 412 4.86 -16.07 -12.89
CA LEU A 412 4.31 -15.19 -13.92
C LEU A 412 4.15 -15.95 -15.24
N HIS A 413 2.97 -15.81 -15.84
CA HIS A 413 2.65 -16.36 -17.15
C HIS A 413 2.12 -15.29 -18.11
N PRO A 414 2.50 -15.36 -19.41
CA PRO A 414 3.59 -16.18 -19.96
C PRO A 414 4.96 -15.70 -19.45
N ARG A 415 6.01 -16.51 -19.69
CA ARG A 415 7.40 -16.10 -19.40
C ARG A 415 7.76 -14.89 -20.26
N LEU A 416 8.40 -13.89 -19.66
CA LEU A 416 8.73 -12.63 -20.32
C LEU A 416 10.22 -12.58 -20.69
N ALA A 417 10.52 -11.96 -21.83
CA ALA A 417 11.89 -11.66 -22.21
C ALA A 417 12.47 -10.53 -21.32
N GLN A 418 11.65 -9.52 -21.03
CA GLN A 418 11.98 -8.44 -20.12
C GLN A 418 10.89 -8.28 -19.05
N LEU A 419 11.27 -8.47 -17.79
CA LEU A 419 10.38 -8.31 -16.66
C LEU A 419 10.14 -6.81 -16.36
N PRO A 420 8.90 -6.37 -16.10
CA PRO A 420 8.65 -5.01 -15.63
C PRO A 420 9.14 -4.85 -14.19
N GLN A 421 9.58 -3.65 -13.81
CA GLN A 421 10.00 -3.37 -12.42
C GLN A 421 8.83 -3.36 -11.43
N ARG A 422 7.61 -3.12 -11.92
CA ARG A 422 6.37 -3.07 -11.14
C ARG A 422 5.28 -3.85 -11.87
N LEU A 423 4.44 -4.52 -11.10
CA LEU A 423 3.30 -5.28 -11.57
C LEU A 423 2.03 -4.76 -10.90
N ALA A 424 0.97 -4.56 -11.68
CA ALA A 424 -0.37 -4.44 -11.16
C ALA A 424 -0.92 -5.85 -11.03
N VAL A 425 -1.30 -6.26 -9.83
CA VAL A 425 -1.82 -7.59 -9.51
C VAL A 425 -3.26 -7.51 -9.05
N GLN A 426 -4.08 -8.40 -9.56
CA GLN A 426 -5.43 -8.58 -9.06
C GLN A 426 -5.39 -9.38 -7.75
N THR A 427 -5.94 -8.81 -6.68
CA THR A 427 -6.00 -9.43 -5.35
C THR A 427 -7.45 -9.55 -4.89
N VAL A 428 -7.70 -10.51 -4.00
CA VAL A 428 -8.97 -10.64 -3.27
C VAL A 428 -8.75 -10.17 -1.84
N GLY A 429 -9.46 -9.11 -1.45
CA GLY A 429 -9.39 -8.54 -0.11
C GLY A 429 -10.02 -9.45 0.95
N PRO A 430 -9.80 -9.16 2.25
CA PRO A 430 -10.42 -9.91 3.35
C PRO A 430 -11.94 -9.89 3.34
N ASP A 431 -12.53 -8.85 2.73
CA ASP A 431 -13.98 -8.69 2.51
C ASP A 431 -14.50 -9.45 1.28
N GLY A 432 -13.64 -10.21 0.59
CA GLY A 432 -13.95 -10.96 -0.62
C GLY A 432 -14.02 -10.11 -1.89
N ARG A 433 -13.77 -8.80 -1.82
CA ARG A 433 -13.80 -7.93 -3.00
C ARG A 433 -12.51 -8.04 -3.82
N ILE A 434 -12.66 -7.95 -5.13
CA ILE A 434 -11.55 -7.99 -6.07
C ILE A 434 -11.01 -6.58 -6.27
N GLY A 435 -9.72 -6.39 -5.99
CA GLY A 435 -8.99 -5.13 -6.15
C GLY A 435 -7.76 -5.28 -7.04
N TRP A 436 -7.12 -4.15 -7.35
CA TRP A 436 -5.83 -4.11 -8.02
C TRP A 436 -4.80 -3.43 -7.12
N GLU A 437 -3.77 -4.19 -6.73
CA GLU A 437 -2.66 -3.72 -5.92
C GLU A 437 -1.39 -3.59 -6.78
N LEU A 438 -0.49 -2.70 -6.36
CA LEU A 438 0.80 -2.51 -7.02
C LEU A 438 1.88 -3.24 -6.23
N THR A 439 2.77 -3.95 -6.91
CA THR A 439 3.92 -4.57 -6.26
C THR A 439 5.15 -4.56 -7.16
N GLY A 440 6.32 -4.30 -6.59
CA GLY A 440 7.60 -4.44 -7.27
C GLY A 440 7.88 -5.88 -7.66
N CYS A 441 8.59 -6.06 -8.76
CA CYS A 441 8.79 -7.36 -9.39
C CYS A 441 10.24 -7.52 -9.84
N THR A 442 10.89 -8.59 -9.38
CA THR A 442 12.24 -8.97 -9.78
C THR A 442 12.30 -10.46 -10.13
N THR A 443 13.23 -10.86 -10.99
CA THR A 443 13.48 -12.28 -11.25
C THR A 443 13.93 -12.96 -9.96
N SER A 444 13.37 -14.12 -9.65
CA SER A 444 13.79 -14.89 -8.49
C SER A 444 15.18 -15.48 -8.72
N ALA A 445 16.03 -15.51 -7.69
CA ALA A 445 17.31 -16.23 -7.74
C ALA A 445 17.17 -17.74 -7.98
N LEU A 446 15.94 -18.28 -7.80
CA LEU A 446 15.61 -19.68 -8.01
C LEU A 446 15.01 -19.96 -9.40
N ASP A 447 14.85 -18.95 -10.26
CA ASP A 447 14.33 -19.11 -11.62
C ASP A 447 15.36 -19.80 -12.51
N ALA A 448 14.95 -20.84 -13.23
CA ALA A 448 15.73 -21.51 -14.26
C ALA A 448 15.05 -21.36 -15.62
N SER A 449 15.82 -21.30 -16.70
CA SER A 449 15.27 -21.11 -18.06
C SER A 449 14.37 -22.26 -18.53
N ASP A 450 14.51 -23.42 -17.91
CA ASP A 450 13.75 -24.65 -18.13
C ASP A 450 12.71 -24.95 -17.04
N ASP A 451 12.46 -24.01 -16.10
CA ASP A 451 11.51 -24.22 -15.01
C ASP A 451 10.10 -24.47 -15.58
N PRO A 452 9.51 -25.66 -15.36
CA PRO A 452 8.27 -26.04 -16.01
C PRO A 452 7.09 -25.30 -15.40
N GLY A 453 6.36 -24.52 -16.20
CA GLY A 453 5.17 -23.78 -15.77
C GLY A 453 5.45 -22.35 -15.30
N GLY A 454 6.23 -21.57 -16.07
CA GLY A 454 6.27 -20.10 -15.99
C GLY A 454 7.59 -19.52 -15.50
N GLN A 455 7.66 -18.19 -15.44
CA GLN A 455 8.83 -17.49 -14.88
C GLN A 455 8.66 -17.32 -13.38
N LEU A 456 9.66 -17.73 -12.60
CA LEU A 456 9.66 -17.52 -11.16
C LEU A 456 10.11 -16.10 -10.82
N ILE A 457 9.30 -15.39 -10.05
CA ILE A 457 9.54 -14.00 -9.68
C ILE A 457 9.42 -13.79 -8.17
N SER A 458 10.08 -12.73 -7.70
CA SER A 458 9.99 -12.23 -6.34
C SER A 458 9.25 -10.90 -6.33
N LEU A 459 8.26 -10.81 -5.44
CA LEU A 459 7.41 -9.65 -5.21
C LEU A 459 7.95 -8.91 -3.99
N THR A 460 8.28 -7.63 -4.15
CA THR A 460 9.04 -6.88 -3.14
C THR A 460 8.17 -6.02 -2.24
N ASP A 461 7.02 -5.57 -2.72
CA ASP A 461 6.14 -4.70 -1.94
C ASP A 461 5.02 -5.52 -1.26
N PRO A 462 4.67 -5.18 -0.01
CA PRO A 462 3.62 -5.86 0.72
C PRO A 462 2.26 -5.66 0.04
N ARG A 463 1.41 -6.67 0.19
CA ARG A 463 0.04 -6.69 -0.32
C ARG A 463 -0.93 -6.89 0.83
N THR A 464 -2.18 -6.49 0.61
CA THR A 464 -3.26 -6.71 1.58
C THR A 464 -4.14 -7.90 1.21
N GLY A 465 -4.37 -8.10 -0.08
CA GLY A 465 -5.19 -9.20 -0.58
C GLY A 465 -4.39 -10.43 -1.01
N THR A 466 -5.13 -11.53 -1.14
CA THR A 466 -4.63 -12.84 -1.59
C THR A 466 -4.73 -12.92 -3.11
N ILE A 467 -3.75 -13.55 -3.77
CA ILE A 467 -3.78 -13.77 -5.23
C ILE A 467 -4.23 -15.20 -5.51
N SER A 468 -5.47 -15.34 -5.99
CA SER A 468 -6.04 -16.61 -6.44
C SER A 468 -6.07 -16.65 -7.96
N ARG A 469 -4.98 -17.13 -8.58
CA ARG A 469 -4.76 -17.10 -10.04
C ARG A 469 -5.14 -15.74 -10.67
N GLY A 470 -4.62 -14.67 -10.08
CA GLY A 470 -5.03 -13.30 -10.41
C GLY A 470 -4.45 -12.81 -11.73
N ALA A 471 -5.22 -12.00 -12.45
CA ALA A 471 -4.70 -11.27 -13.60
C ALA A 471 -3.60 -10.29 -13.16
N ALA A 472 -2.65 -10.05 -14.05
CA ALA A 472 -1.53 -9.15 -13.84
C ALA A 472 -1.28 -8.29 -15.09
N SER A 473 -0.67 -7.12 -14.88
CA SER A 473 -0.23 -6.25 -15.98
C SER A 473 1.06 -5.53 -15.61
N GLY A 474 2.03 -5.52 -16.54
CA GLY A 474 3.22 -4.67 -16.47
C GLY A 474 3.03 -3.30 -17.12
N ASN A 475 1.91 -3.09 -17.82
CA ASN A 475 1.60 -1.83 -18.52
C ASN A 475 1.06 -0.80 -17.52
N ILE A 476 1.98 -0.20 -16.78
CA ILE A 476 1.70 0.73 -15.68
C ILE A 476 2.36 2.06 -15.99
N ALA A 477 1.63 3.16 -15.78
CA ALA A 477 2.13 4.52 -15.92
C ALA A 477 1.97 5.29 -14.62
N ALA A 478 3.00 6.04 -14.24
CA ALA A 478 2.94 6.95 -13.10
C ALA A 478 2.09 8.17 -13.47
N ILE A 479 1.23 8.61 -12.55
CA ILE A 479 0.38 9.78 -12.70
C ILE A 479 0.56 10.75 -11.55
N ARG A 480 0.30 12.03 -11.82
CA ARG A 480 0.32 13.11 -10.82
C ARG A 480 -0.96 13.91 -10.90
N HIS A 481 -1.50 14.29 -9.75
CA HIS A 481 -2.71 15.10 -9.67
C HIS A 481 -2.48 16.52 -10.20
N GLY A 482 -3.47 17.06 -10.91
CA GLY A 482 -3.45 18.36 -11.55
C GLY A 482 -3.17 18.31 -13.04
N ALA A 483 -3.36 19.47 -13.67
CA ALA A 483 -3.18 19.69 -15.10
C ALA A 483 -2.12 20.76 -15.36
N THR A 484 -1.34 20.60 -16.42
CA THR A 484 -0.33 21.56 -16.85
C THR A 484 -1.00 22.73 -17.57
N LYS A 485 -0.73 23.95 -17.11
CA LYS A 485 -1.13 25.22 -17.74
C LYS A 485 0.08 25.95 -18.28
N ARG A 486 -0.14 26.75 -19.33
CA ARG A 486 0.85 27.64 -19.91
C ARG A 486 0.17 28.98 -20.22
N GLU A 487 0.76 30.08 -19.77
CA GLU A 487 0.21 31.43 -19.93
C GLU A 487 1.35 32.44 -20.14
N GLU A 488 1.07 33.49 -20.92
CA GLU A 488 1.95 34.65 -21.03
C GLU A 488 1.65 35.65 -19.91
N LEU A 489 2.67 36.04 -19.14
CA LEU A 489 2.51 36.88 -17.96
C LEU A 489 2.62 38.36 -18.30
N THR A 490 1.74 39.16 -17.69
CA THR A 490 1.87 40.62 -17.70
C THR A 490 2.79 41.07 -16.57
N LEU A 491 3.85 41.80 -16.92
CA LEU A 491 4.80 42.36 -15.95
C LEU A 491 4.28 43.68 -15.36
N ASN A 492 4.25 43.75 -14.04
CA ASN A 492 4.07 44.96 -13.27
C ASN A 492 5.44 45.49 -12.86
N THR A 493 5.91 46.53 -13.55
CA THR A 493 7.13 47.25 -13.18
C THR A 493 6.76 48.40 -12.24
N PRO A 494 7.34 48.50 -11.03
CA PRO A 494 7.12 49.66 -10.19
C PRO A 494 7.56 50.93 -10.94
N ALA A 495 6.69 51.94 -10.97
CA ALA A 495 6.99 53.21 -11.63
C ALA A 495 8.25 53.82 -11.01
N ALA A 496 9.25 54.14 -11.83
CA ALA A 496 10.40 54.90 -11.37
C ALA A 496 9.94 56.33 -11.03
N THR A 497 9.90 56.67 -9.75
CA THR A 497 9.74 58.07 -9.33
C THR A 497 11.01 58.81 -9.73
N ALA A 498 10.88 59.90 -10.50
CA ALA A 498 12.02 60.67 -10.98
C ALA A 498 12.98 61.04 -9.83
N GLY A 499 14.21 60.51 -9.88
CA GLY A 499 15.26 60.79 -8.89
C GLY A 499 15.54 59.70 -7.86
N SER A 500 14.78 58.59 -7.81
CA SER A 500 15.10 57.42 -6.97
C SER A 500 15.07 56.13 -7.79
N PRO A 501 16.15 55.30 -7.78
CA PRO A 501 16.09 53.99 -8.40
C PRO A 501 14.99 53.16 -7.75
N SER A 502 14.16 52.49 -8.56
CA SER A 502 13.15 51.56 -8.05
C SER A 502 13.87 50.42 -7.33
N LEU A 503 13.74 50.36 -6.00
CA LEU A 503 14.35 49.30 -5.19
C LEU A 503 13.72 47.92 -5.48
N GLY A 504 12.50 47.87 -6.02
CA GLY A 504 11.80 46.64 -6.41
C GLY A 504 12.03 46.22 -7.86
N GLY A 505 12.25 44.93 -8.09
CA GLY A 505 12.27 44.34 -9.44
C GLY A 505 10.86 44.23 -10.07
N ALA A 506 10.80 43.82 -11.34
CA ALA A 506 9.54 43.57 -12.02
C ALA A 506 8.78 42.40 -11.34
N THR A 507 7.46 42.48 -11.27
CA THR A 507 6.63 41.43 -10.66
C THR A 507 5.57 40.90 -11.61
N ALA A 508 5.17 39.64 -11.44
CA ALA A 508 4.05 39.04 -12.16
C ALA A 508 3.22 38.17 -11.21
N ILE A 509 1.97 37.91 -11.58
CA ILE A 509 1.04 37.11 -10.78
C ILE A 509 0.67 35.87 -11.56
N ILE A 510 0.82 34.69 -10.94
CA ILE A 510 0.33 33.43 -11.49
C ILE A 510 -1.10 33.20 -11.02
N THR A 511 -1.99 32.89 -11.96
CA THR A 511 -3.41 32.65 -11.68
C THR A 511 -3.62 31.25 -11.08
N GLY A 512 -4.08 31.22 -9.82
CA GLY A 512 -4.40 29.99 -9.09
C GLY A 512 -3.22 29.39 -8.30
N PRO A 513 -3.48 28.34 -7.51
CA PRO A 513 -2.44 27.68 -6.74
C PRO A 513 -1.49 26.94 -7.68
N VAL A 514 -0.19 27.15 -7.48
CA VAL A 514 0.86 26.37 -8.12
C VAL A 514 1.07 25.09 -7.33
N THR A 515 0.92 23.95 -7.99
CA THR A 515 1.14 22.64 -7.38
C THR A 515 2.64 22.33 -7.34
N GLY A 516 3.13 21.87 -6.20
CA GLY A 516 4.47 21.29 -6.06
C GLY A 516 4.44 19.77 -6.17
N ASP A 517 5.58 19.18 -6.50
CA ASP A 517 5.80 17.74 -6.45
C ASP A 517 6.71 17.40 -5.27
N LEU A 518 6.33 16.39 -4.49
CA LEU A 518 7.12 15.89 -3.38
C LEU A 518 8.15 14.89 -3.91
N SER A 519 9.43 15.17 -3.67
CA SER A 519 10.52 14.28 -4.03
C SER A 519 10.68 13.12 -3.03
N ALA A 520 11.44 12.10 -3.41
CA ALA A 520 11.69 10.93 -2.57
C ALA A 520 12.54 11.24 -1.31
N ASP A 521 13.22 12.37 -1.28
CA ASP A 521 13.95 12.94 -0.14
C ASP A 521 13.12 13.97 0.64
N GLY A 522 11.81 14.07 0.37
CA GLY A 522 10.86 14.87 1.12
C GLY A 522 10.93 16.38 0.86
N THR A 523 11.60 16.81 -0.22
CA THR A 523 11.65 18.21 -0.64
C THR A 523 10.52 18.53 -1.61
N VAL A 524 9.98 19.75 -1.53
CA VAL A 524 8.95 20.21 -2.47
C VAL A 524 9.61 20.95 -3.61
N THR A 525 9.38 20.45 -4.82
CA THR A 525 9.82 21.11 -6.03
C THR A 525 8.63 21.81 -6.66
N SER A 526 8.71 23.13 -6.87
CA SER A 526 7.63 23.83 -7.56
C SER A 526 7.53 23.36 -9.02
N SER A 527 6.32 23.20 -9.53
CA SER A 527 6.11 22.88 -10.95
C SER A 527 6.28 24.10 -11.87
N LEU A 528 6.46 25.30 -11.31
CA LEU A 528 6.58 26.54 -12.07
C LEU A 528 7.91 26.58 -12.84
N VAL A 529 7.79 26.81 -14.15
CA VAL A 529 8.90 27.10 -15.06
C VAL A 529 8.61 28.43 -15.73
N ILE A 530 9.58 29.34 -15.69
CA ILE A 530 9.47 30.67 -16.31
C ILE A 530 10.51 30.79 -17.42
N ASP A 531 10.03 31.14 -18.61
CA ASP A 531 10.85 31.45 -19.77
C ASP A 531 10.66 32.93 -20.15
N VAL A 532 11.76 33.64 -20.35
CA VAL A 532 11.77 35.03 -20.83
C VAL A 532 12.42 35.05 -22.19
N ALA A 533 11.66 35.40 -23.23
CA ALA A 533 12.12 35.37 -24.63
C ALA A 533 12.77 34.03 -25.05
N GLY A 534 12.28 32.91 -24.51
CA GLY A 534 12.80 31.57 -24.79
C GLY A 534 13.98 31.12 -23.92
N VAL A 535 14.41 31.92 -22.95
CA VAL A 535 15.47 31.58 -21.99
C VAL A 535 14.86 31.28 -20.62
N ARG A 536 15.18 30.11 -20.07
CA ARG A 536 14.73 29.70 -18.74
C ARG A 536 15.39 30.52 -17.64
N TYR A 537 14.58 30.99 -16.69
CA TYR A 537 15.06 31.57 -15.44
C TYR A 537 14.97 30.52 -14.31
N ASP A 538 15.86 30.61 -13.33
CA ASP A 538 15.89 29.70 -12.18
C ASP A 538 15.25 30.32 -10.93
N GLU A 539 14.46 29.53 -10.21
CA GLU A 539 13.87 29.96 -8.94
C GLU A 539 14.92 29.94 -7.82
N VAL A 540 15.05 31.05 -7.09
CA VAL A 540 15.95 31.17 -5.94
C VAL A 540 15.21 31.59 -4.65
N PRO A 541 15.71 31.18 -3.45
CA PRO A 541 15.13 31.59 -2.17
C PRO A 541 15.26 33.09 -1.87
N SER A 542 16.21 33.77 -2.50
CA SER A 542 16.38 35.22 -2.39
C SER A 542 17.18 35.74 -3.57
N LEU A 543 16.83 36.93 -4.03
CA LEU A 543 17.59 37.69 -5.01
C LEU A 543 18.82 38.38 -4.38
N TYR A 544 18.87 38.47 -3.04
CA TYR A 544 20.01 39.04 -2.34
C TYR A 544 21.29 38.26 -2.63
N GLY A 545 22.37 38.97 -2.95
CA GLY A 545 23.67 38.37 -3.27
C GLY A 545 23.77 37.76 -4.69
N ARG A 546 22.74 37.90 -5.52
CA ARG A 546 22.78 37.47 -6.94
C ARG A 546 23.40 38.53 -7.82
N ALA A 547 24.17 38.12 -8.82
CA ALA A 547 24.83 39.05 -9.72
C ALA A 547 23.80 39.71 -10.67
N PRO A 548 24.09 40.92 -11.19
CA PRO A 548 23.22 41.64 -12.14
C PRO A 548 22.79 40.86 -13.38
N ALA A 549 23.58 39.86 -13.80
CA ALA A 549 23.34 39.05 -15.00
C ALA A 549 22.68 37.71 -14.70
N ASP A 550 22.48 37.34 -13.43
CA ASP A 550 21.90 36.05 -13.06
C ASP A 550 20.44 35.98 -13.50
N LEU A 551 20.10 34.98 -14.31
CA LEU A 551 18.75 34.75 -14.84
C LEU A 551 17.89 34.04 -13.80
N VAL A 552 17.50 34.78 -12.75
CA VAL A 552 16.82 34.23 -11.59
C VAL A 552 15.54 34.98 -11.26
N TYR A 553 14.59 34.27 -10.65
CA TYR A 553 13.40 34.86 -10.04
C TYR A 553 13.19 34.30 -8.63
N THR A 554 12.36 34.97 -7.85
CA THR A 554 11.89 34.44 -6.58
C THR A 554 10.37 34.47 -6.52
N THR A 555 9.77 33.51 -5.83
CA THR A 555 8.33 33.44 -5.66
C THR A 555 7.95 33.80 -4.22
N ARG A 556 6.79 34.45 -4.08
CA ARG A 556 6.16 34.70 -2.79
C ARG A 556 4.68 34.43 -2.91
N LEU A 557 4.13 33.69 -1.96
CA LEU A 557 2.70 33.48 -1.88
C LEU A 557 2.05 34.67 -1.15
N ALA A 558 1.14 35.38 -1.83
CA ALA A 558 0.43 36.51 -1.24
C ALA A 558 -0.65 36.05 -0.25
N ALA A 559 -1.12 36.98 0.60
CA ALA A 559 -2.14 36.74 1.62
C ALA A 559 -3.47 36.17 1.07
N ASP A 560 -3.77 36.46 -0.19
CA ASP A 560 -4.94 35.97 -0.93
C ASP A 560 -4.72 34.60 -1.62
N GLY A 561 -3.52 34.01 -1.48
CA GLY A 561 -3.18 32.70 -2.06
C GLY A 561 -2.65 32.75 -3.49
N ARG A 562 -2.48 33.94 -4.09
CA ARG A 562 -1.85 34.08 -5.42
C ARG A 562 -0.33 34.00 -5.32
N LEU A 563 0.33 33.36 -6.28
CA LEU A 563 1.78 33.31 -6.33
C LEU A 563 2.31 34.55 -7.08
N VAL A 564 3.08 35.36 -6.40
CA VAL A 564 3.74 36.56 -6.94
C VAL A 564 5.18 36.19 -7.28
N VAL A 565 5.52 36.31 -8.56
CA VAL A 565 6.89 36.17 -9.06
C VAL A 565 7.55 37.54 -9.01
N THR A 566 8.76 37.60 -8.46
CA THR A 566 9.60 38.81 -8.47
C THR A 566 10.91 38.51 -9.20
N PHE A 567 11.20 39.30 -10.23
CA PHE A 567 12.43 39.21 -10.99
C PHE A 567 13.51 40.14 -10.43
N GLY A 568 14.74 39.98 -10.93
CA GLY A 568 15.82 40.89 -10.64
C GLY A 568 15.55 42.33 -11.10
N ASN A 569 16.23 43.27 -10.46
CA ASN A 569 16.16 44.70 -10.77
C ASN A 569 17.36 45.20 -11.59
N GLY A 570 18.22 44.29 -12.08
CA GLY A 570 19.46 44.62 -12.79
C GLY A 570 20.64 44.96 -11.85
N VAL A 571 20.44 44.93 -10.53
CA VAL A 571 21.51 44.98 -9.52
C VAL A 571 21.59 43.63 -8.80
N ALA A 572 20.45 43.15 -8.32
CA ALA A 572 20.28 41.84 -7.69
C ALA A 572 19.46 40.94 -8.62
N GLY A 573 20.15 40.21 -9.49
CA GLY A 573 19.54 39.42 -10.58
C GLY A 573 19.19 40.25 -11.82
N ALA A 574 19.01 39.57 -12.94
CA ALA A 574 18.71 40.15 -14.24
C ALA A 574 17.27 40.68 -14.33
N LEU A 575 17.11 41.83 -14.98
CA LEU A 575 15.81 42.37 -15.38
C LEU A 575 15.26 41.56 -16.58
N PRO A 576 13.99 41.13 -16.57
CA PRO A 576 13.41 40.38 -17.69
C PRO A 576 13.29 41.28 -18.93
N ARG A 577 13.74 40.78 -20.09
CA ARG A 577 13.67 41.48 -21.38
C ARG A 577 12.91 40.63 -22.40
N GLY A 578 11.75 41.12 -22.84
CA GLY A 578 10.88 40.42 -23.80
C GLY A 578 9.67 39.77 -23.14
N GLY A 579 8.93 38.97 -23.92
CA GLY A 579 7.73 38.27 -23.43
C GLY A 579 8.09 37.21 -22.37
N VAL A 580 7.27 37.14 -21.33
CA VAL A 580 7.45 36.21 -20.20
C VAL A 580 6.37 35.15 -20.28
N THR A 581 6.76 33.88 -20.43
CA THR A 581 5.84 32.75 -20.42
C THR A 581 6.05 31.92 -19.16
N ALA A 582 4.97 31.58 -18.47
CA ALA A 582 5.00 30.63 -17.37
C ALA A 582 4.30 29.34 -17.76
N THR A 583 4.88 28.21 -17.34
CA THR A 583 4.27 26.88 -17.38
C THR A 583 4.24 26.33 -15.96
N TRP A 584 3.08 25.88 -15.49
CA TRP A 584 2.94 25.34 -14.14
C TRP A 584 1.82 24.32 -14.07
N ARG A 585 1.74 23.56 -12.99
CA ARG A 585 0.60 22.66 -12.71
C ARG A 585 -0.39 23.34 -11.79
N THR A 586 -1.68 23.21 -12.11
CA THR A 586 -2.79 23.56 -11.22
C THR A 586 -3.48 22.31 -10.71
N GLY A 587 -3.84 22.30 -9.44
CA GLY A 587 -4.42 21.15 -8.75
C GLY A 587 -3.63 20.85 -7.47
N GLY A 588 -3.41 19.57 -7.18
CA GLY A 588 -2.82 19.11 -5.93
C GLY A 588 -3.77 19.26 -4.74
N GLY A 589 -3.24 19.09 -3.54
CA GLY A 589 -4.05 19.08 -2.32
C GLY A 589 -4.65 17.71 -2.01
N LEU A 590 -5.27 17.60 -0.83
CA LEU A 590 -5.82 16.35 -0.31
C LEU A 590 -6.98 15.83 -1.16
N GLY A 591 -7.68 16.69 -1.90
CA GLY A 591 -8.71 16.30 -2.86
C GLY A 591 -8.21 15.40 -4.01
N GLY A 592 -6.89 15.34 -4.24
CA GLY A 592 -6.29 14.41 -5.19
C GLY A 592 -5.98 13.01 -4.63
N GLU A 593 -6.10 12.76 -3.32
CA GLU A 593 -5.93 11.40 -2.74
C GLU A 593 -7.27 10.66 -2.72
N ILE A 594 -7.83 10.42 -3.90
CA ILE A 594 -9.05 9.61 -4.06
C ILE A 594 -8.72 8.11 -4.18
N THR A 595 -9.75 7.26 -4.16
CA THR A 595 -9.58 5.84 -4.45
C THR A 595 -9.12 5.66 -5.88
N SER A 596 -8.00 4.96 -6.11
CA SER A 596 -7.44 4.80 -7.45
C SER A 596 -8.40 4.13 -8.46
N ALA A 597 -9.29 3.26 -7.98
CA ALA A 597 -10.32 2.63 -8.82
C ALA A 597 -11.28 3.64 -9.47
N GLU A 598 -11.42 4.84 -8.91
CA GLU A 598 -12.24 5.93 -9.48
C GLU A 598 -11.55 6.58 -10.69
N ILE A 599 -10.21 6.49 -10.81
CA ILE A 599 -9.47 6.95 -11.98
C ILE A 599 -9.64 5.93 -13.10
N ASN A 600 -10.60 6.18 -13.99
CA ASN A 600 -11.00 5.23 -15.03
C ASN A 600 -11.24 5.86 -16.40
N THR A 601 -11.12 7.18 -16.52
CA THR A 601 -11.45 7.92 -17.73
C THR A 601 -10.20 8.51 -18.36
N LEU A 602 -9.97 8.21 -19.64
CA LEU A 602 -8.92 8.83 -20.44
C LEU A 602 -9.53 10.05 -21.15
N VAL A 603 -9.05 11.26 -20.86
CA VAL A 603 -9.66 12.51 -21.36
C VAL A 603 -9.43 12.68 -22.86
N SER A 604 -8.22 12.38 -23.33
CA SER A 604 -7.85 12.41 -24.75
C SER A 604 -7.53 11.01 -25.25
N SER A 605 -8.18 10.56 -26.31
CA SER A 605 -7.92 9.23 -26.89
C SER A 605 -6.47 9.09 -27.34
N VAL A 606 -5.79 8.04 -26.90
CA VAL A 606 -4.46 7.66 -27.36
C VAL A 606 -4.58 6.37 -28.18
N ASN A 607 -4.01 6.38 -29.39
CA ASN A 607 -4.10 5.23 -30.29
C ASN A 607 -3.49 3.96 -29.65
N GLY A 608 -4.18 2.83 -29.77
CA GLY A 608 -3.75 1.54 -29.20
C GLY A 608 -4.11 1.32 -27.72
N ILE A 609 -4.62 2.33 -27.00
CA ILE A 609 -5.11 2.20 -25.62
C ILE A 609 -6.63 2.02 -25.63
N ARG A 610 -7.12 0.95 -24.99
CA ARG A 610 -8.56 0.64 -24.91
C ARG A 610 -9.19 1.16 -23.64
N LYS A 611 -8.51 0.98 -22.52
CA LYS A 611 -9.01 1.34 -21.19
C LYS A 611 -7.85 1.66 -20.27
N ILE A 612 -8.11 2.51 -19.27
CA ILE A 612 -7.22 2.73 -18.16
C ILE A 612 -7.97 2.52 -16.84
N ALA A 613 -7.24 2.17 -15.79
CA ALA A 613 -7.77 2.08 -14.44
C ALA A 613 -6.64 2.40 -13.45
N GLY A 614 -6.92 3.13 -12.37
CA GLY A 614 -5.96 3.32 -11.29
C GLY A 614 -5.65 2.03 -10.53
N VAL A 615 -4.44 1.96 -9.96
CA VAL A 615 -3.92 0.82 -9.21
C VAL A 615 -3.17 1.31 -7.97
N GLY A 616 -3.33 0.60 -6.85
CA GLY A 616 -2.69 0.94 -5.59
C GLY A 616 -3.25 2.20 -4.94
N ALA A 617 -2.56 2.74 -3.94
CA ALA A 617 -2.97 3.97 -3.26
C ALA A 617 -2.40 5.21 -3.96
N LEU A 618 -3.17 6.30 -3.96
CA LEU A 618 -2.66 7.64 -4.27
C LEU A 618 -2.08 8.25 -2.99
N THR A 619 -0.88 8.83 -3.06
CA THR A 619 -0.16 9.30 -1.87
C THR A 619 0.60 10.60 -2.14
N GLY A 620 1.13 11.22 -1.07
CA GLY A 620 2.00 12.39 -1.18
C GLY A 620 1.27 13.72 -1.44
N ALA A 621 -0.06 13.73 -1.52
CA ALA A 621 -0.79 14.99 -1.62
C ALA A 621 -0.86 15.68 -0.26
N ALA A 622 -0.88 16.99 -0.30
CA ALA A 622 -1.01 17.82 0.88
C ALA A 622 -1.64 19.13 0.47
N ASP A 623 -2.60 19.57 1.26
CA ASP A 623 -3.07 20.94 1.17
C ASP A 623 -1.98 21.90 1.62
N GLN A 624 -2.18 23.15 1.25
CA GLN A 624 -1.35 24.23 1.71
C GLN A 624 -1.29 24.22 3.26
N GLU A 625 -0.13 24.55 3.79
CA GLU A 625 0.08 24.70 5.23
C GLU A 625 -1.01 25.59 5.85
N ASP A 626 -1.64 25.13 6.93
CA ASP A 626 -2.65 25.89 7.67
C ASP A 626 -2.00 26.80 8.73
N SER A 627 -2.81 27.64 9.38
CA SER A 627 -2.34 28.60 10.38
C SER A 627 -1.58 27.91 11.53
N HIS A 628 -2.10 26.80 12.06
CA HIS A 628 -1.51 26.12 13.21
C HIS A 628 -0.15 25.51 12.87
N ARG A 629 -0.06 24.79 11.74
CA ARG A 629 1.21 24.23 11.25
C ARG A 629 2.23 25.33 10.96
N MET A 630 1.80 26.40 10.29
CA MET A 630 2.66 27.55 9.96
C MET A 630 3.25 28.21 11.20
N GLN A 631 2.48 28.35 12.28
CA GLN A 631 3.00 28.89 13.55
C GLN A 631 4.11 28.01 14.13
N ARG A 632 3.93 26.69 14.12
CA ARG A 632 4.92 25.74 14.65
C ARG A 632 6.18 25.66 13.77
N ALA A 633 5.98 25.46 12.47
CA ALA A 633 7.04 25.35 11.48
C ALA A 633 7.93 26.61 11.44
N ALA A 634 7.31 27.80 11.39
CA ALA A 634 8.05 29.06 11.40
C ALA A 634 8.84 29.25 12.71
N GLY A 635 8.26 28.87 13.85
CA GLY A 635 8.92 28.96 15.16
C GLY A 635 10.15 28.05 15.26
N ALA A 636 10.08 26.84 14.69
CA ALA A 636 11.22 25.92 14.64
C ALA A 636 12.36 26.44 13.75
N ARG A 637 12.03 27.10 12.63
CA ARG A 637 13.02 27.70 11.76
C ARG A 637 13.89 28.74 12.47
N ILE A 638 13.31 29.53 13.38
CA ILE A 638 14.06 30.50 14.21
C ILE A 638 14.96 29.78 15.22
N ARG A 639 14.41 28.78 15.93
CA ARG A 639 15.12 28.10 17.02
C ARG A 639 16.33 27.30 16.53
N ALA A 640 16.19 26.64 15.39
CA ALA A 640 17.14 25.60 14.97
C ALA A 640 17.82 25.87 13.62
N LEU A 641 17.46 26.96 12.91
CA LEU A 641 18.05 27.36 11.62
C LEU A 641 18.11 26.20 10.60
N ASP A 642 16.99 25.48 10.47
CA ASP A 642 16.82 24.30 9.60
C ASP A 642 17.69 23.07 9.97
N ARG A 643 18.10 22.95 11.25
CA ARG A 643 18.84 21.78 11.78
C ARG A 643 18.09 21.12 12.94
N ALA A 644 18.19 19.81 13.05
CA ALA A 644 17.56 19.04 14.12
C ALA A 644 18.56 18.81 15.27
N VAL A 645 18.41 19.56 16.37
CA VAL A 645 19.27 19.44 17.56
C VAL A 645 18.52 18.83 18.74
N GLY A 646 17.34 19.35 19.07
CA GLY A 646 16.47 18.83 20.12
C GLY A 646 15.33 17.93 19.61
N LEU A 647 14.62 17.29 20.56
CA LEU A 647 13.42 16.49 20.25
C LEU A 647 12.31 17.36 19.60
N ALA A 648 12.07 18.55 20.16
CA ALA A 648 11.09 19.48 19.60
C ALA A 648 11.46 19.90 18.17
N ASP A 649 12.75 20.14 17.90
CA ASP A 649 13.22 20.52 16.56
C ASP A 649 12.98 19.38 15.56
N LEU A 650 13.21 18.11 15.95
CA LEU A 650 12.91 16.95 15.12
C LEU A 650 11.41 16.86 14.77
N SER A 651 10.53 17.02 15.76
CA SER A 651 9.09 17.01 15.50
C SER A 651 8.69 18.19 14.61
N ASP A 652 9.13 19.40 14.90
CA ASP A 652 8.69 20.56 14.13
C ASP A 652 9.29 20.59 12.71
N LEU A 653 10.50 20.07 12.51
CA LEU A 653 11.06 19.88 11.16
C LEU A 653 10.27 18.83 10.37
N ALA A 654 9.76 17.77 11.03
CA ALA A 654 8.92 16.79 10.36
C ALA A 654 7.62 17.41 9.80
N LEU A 655 7.07 18.42 10.47
CA LEU A 655 5.88 19.17 9.99
C LEU A 655 6.13 19.92 8.66
N ASN A 656 7.39 20.22 8.32
CA ASN A 656 7.73 20.86 7.05
C ASN A 656 7.63 19.90 5.85
N VAL A 657 7.58 18.59 6.08
CA VAL A 657 7.33 17.61 5.01
C VAL A 657 5.83 17.61 4.69
N PRO A 658 5.43 17.92 3.45
CA PRO A 658 4.02 18.00 3.09
C PRO A 658 3.25 16.72 3.38
N GLY A 659 2.06 16.89 3.93
CA GLY A 659 1.16 15.81 4.32
C GLY A 659 1.38 15.35 5.76
N THR A 660 2.52 15.67 6.38
CA THR A 660 2.70 15.50 7.83
C THR A 660 1.84 16.53 8.55
N THR A 661 0.87 16.04 9.33
CA THR A 661 -0.03 16.92 10.10
C THR A 661 0.34 16.90 11.57
N HIS A 662 0.70 15.73 12.09
CA HIS A 662 1.13 15.57 13.47
C HIS A 662 2.47 14.90 13.53
N SER A 663 3.28 15.32 14.49
CA SER A 663 4.63 14.80 14.70
C SER A 663 5.01 14.90 16.16
N VAL A 664 5.70 13.89 16.66
CA VAL A 664 6.27 13.89 18.01
C VAL A 664 7.59 13.13 17.99
N ALA A 665 8.56 13.62 18.75
CA ALA A 665 9.84 12.95 18.92
C ALA A 665 10.08 12.65 20.40
N TRP A 666 10.53 11.44 20.70
CA TRP A 666 10.86 11.03 22.08
C TRP A 666 11.99 10.00 22.10
N ARG A 667 12.47 9.72 23.31
CA ARG A 667 13.38 8.59 23.58
C ARG A 667 12.64 7.56 24.40
N GLY A 668 12.69 6.30 23.98
CA GLY A 668 12.04 5.20 24.69
C GLY A 668 11.58 4.10 23.74
N SER A 669 10.53 3.39 24.16
CA SER A 669 9.87 2.37 23.36
C SER A 669 9.13 2.98 22.18
N GLY A 670 9.32 2.41 20.98
CA GLY A 670 8.52 2.71 19.80
C GLY A 670 7.13 2.07 19.87
N PRO A 671 6.18 2.52 19.02
CA PRO A 671 4.88 1.87 18.88
C PRO A 671 5.02 0.40 18.45
N PRO A 672 4.08 -0.48 18.82
CA PRO A 672 4.04 -1.86 18.34
C PRO A 672 4.11 -1.91 16.80
N GLY A 673 5.04 -2.70 16.26
CA GLY A 673 5.25 -2.81 14.81
C GLY A 673 6.24 -1.80 14.22
N CYS A 674 6.84 -0.90 15.02
CA CYS A 674 7.93 -0.07 14.51
C CYS A 674 9.19 -0.93 14.22
N PRO A 675 9.83 -0.79 13.05
CA PRO A 675 10.89 -1.69 12.57
C PRO A 675 12.16 -1.75 13.45
N CYS A 676 12.35 -0.80 14.38
CA CYS A 676 13.60 -0.68 15.14
C CYS A 676 13.52 -1.13 16.63
N GLY A 677 12.37 -1.64 17.09
CA GLY A 677 12.25 -2.22 18.43
C GLY A 677 11.98 -1.23 19.58
N ARG A 678 12.45 -1.56 20.80
CA ARG A 678 12.00 -0.94 22.07
C ARG A 678 12.92 0.16 22.65
N SER A 679 14.02 0.50 22.01
CA SER A 679 14.95 1.51 22.56
C SER A 679 15.59 2.33 21.46
N GLY A 680 15.34 3.64 21.47
CA GLY A 680 15.96 4.56 20.52
C GLY A 680 15.33 5.94 20.52
N LEU A 681 15.87 6.81 19.67
CA LEU A 681 15.23 8.05 19.27
C LEU A 681 14.15 7.71 18.24
N HIS A 682 12.91 8.10 18.53
CA HIS A 682 11.76 7.86 17.68
C HIS A 682 11.14 9.18 17.25
N VAL A 683 10.68 9.23 16.01
CA VAL A 683 9.76 10.23 15.48
C VAL A 683 8.53 9.49 14.99
N ALA A 684 7.36 9.82 15.53
CA ALA A 684 6.09 9.30 15.02
C ALA A 684 5.30 10.41 14.36
N VAL A 685 4.65 10.08 13.26
CA VAL A 685 3.89 11.03 12.44
C VAL A 685 2.53 10.49 12.02
N LEU A 686 1.58 11.40 11.85
CA LEU A 686 0.28 11.16 11.22
C LEU A 686 0.06 12.10 10.05
N ARG A 687 -0.81 11.68 9.13
CA ARG A 687 -1.25 12.49 8.00
C ARG A 687 -2.73 12.79 8.10
N MET A 688 -3.12 14.01 7.74
CA MET A 688 -4.51 14.33 7.45
C MET A 688 -4.82 14.00 5.99
N THR A 689 -6.02 13.49 5.76
CA THR A 689 -6.62 13.28 4.43
C THR A 689 -7.95 14.00 4.36
N ALA A 690 -8.57 14.03 3.18
CA ALA A 690 -9.93 14.50 3.02
C ALA A 690 -10.96 13.72 3.86
N HIS A 691 -10.61 12.51 4.33
CA HIS A 691 -11.47 11.62 5.11
C HIS A 691 -11.03 11.49 6.58
N GLY A 692 -10.18 12.39 7.06
CA GLY A 692 -9.66 12.38 8.42
C GLY A 692 -8.22 11.90 8.53
N VAL A 693 -7.80 11.53 9.74
CA VAL A 693 -6.40 11.20 10.04
C VAL A 693 -6.08 9.76 9.66
N ARG A 694 -4.93 9.54 9.02
CA ARG A 694 -4.39 8.22 8.68
C ARG A 694 -2.92 8.05 9.07
N PRO A 695 -2.48 6.81 9.32
CA PRO A 695 -1.05 6.52 9.37
C PRO A 695 -0.40 6.73 7.99
N PRO A 696 0.86 7.20 7.94
CA PRO A 696 1.62 7.31 6.70
C PRO A 696 1.93 5.94 6.10
N VAL A 697 2.02 5.88 4.77
CA VAL A 697 2.48 4.69 4.05
C VAL A 697 4.02 4.63 4.01
N PRO A 698 4.65 3.47 3.72
CA PRO A 698 6.10 3.34 3.71
C PRO A 698 6.85 4.35 2.82
N ALA A 699 6.30 4.71 1.66
CA ALA A 699 6.89 5.71 0.77
C ALA A 699 6.95 7.11 1.39
N GLU A 700 5.96 7.47 2.20
CA GLU A 700 5.89 8.76 2.89
C GLU A 700 6.87 8.81 4.07
N LEU A 701 7.03 7.69 4.78
CA LEU A 701 8.03 7.54 5.82
C LEU A 701 9.46 7.65 5.26
N LEU A 702 9.71 7.11 4.07
CA LEU A 702 11.00 7.22 3.38
C LEU A 702 11.31 8.66 2.95
N ALA A 703 10.31 9.39 2.44
CA ALA A 703 10.46 10.81 2.13
C ALA A 703 10.79 11.64 3.38
N LEU A 704 10.10 11.35 4.48
CA LEU A 704 10.38 12.00 5.77
C LEU A 704 11.78 11.66 6.30
N SER A 705 12.24 10.42 6.14
CA SER A 705 13.61 10.04 6.56
C SER A 705 14.67 10.78 5.78
N GLY A 706 14.54 10.85 4.45
CA GLY A 706 15.48 11.61 3.61
C GLY A 706 15.53 13.09 4.01
N PHE A 707 14.37 13.69 4.28
CA PHE A 707 14.28 15.10 4.67
C PHE A 707 14.98 15.39 6.01
N LEU A 708 14.77 14.53 7.01
CA LEU A 708 15.35 14.67 8.35
C LEU A 708 16.84 14.32 8.36
N ASP A 709 17.28 13.30 7.62
CA ASP A 709 18.68 12.89 7.50
C ASP A 709 19.56 14.02 6.94
N ALA A 710 19.02 14.83 6.02
CA ALA A 710 19.72 16.02 5.51
C ALA A 710 19.93 17.13 6.55
N ARG A 711 19.27 17.06 7.72
CA ARG A 711 19.19 18.14 8.72
C ARG A 711 19.62 17.72 10.13
N ARG A 712 19.88 16.44 10.36
CA ARG A 712 20.22 15.88 11.68
C ARG A 712 21.62 15.27 11.68
N ASP A 713 22.12 14.97 12.86
CA ASP A 713 23.29 14.11 13.01
C ASP A 713 22.90 12.64 12.71
N THR A 714 23.39 12.10 11.59
CA THR A 714 23.10 10.74 11.14
C THR A 714 23.89 9.67 11.91
N THR A 715 24.82 10.05 12.78
CA THR A 715 25.52 9.10 13.67
C THR A 715 24.61 8.59 14.79
N ILE A 716 23.54 9.32 15.11
CA ILE A 716 22.51 8.90 16.05
C ILE A 716 21.43 8.14 15.28
N PRO A 717 21.13 6.86 15.57
CA PRO A 717 20.04 6.15 14.92
C PRO A 717 18.69 6.81 15.22
N LEU A 718 17.90 7.08 14.18
CA LEU A 718 16.54 7.59 14.28
C LEU A 718 15.58 6.55 13.69
N CYS A 719 14.53 6.25 14.44
CA CYS A 719 13.40 5.49 13.92
C CYS A 719 12.27 6.42 13.54
N ILE A 720 11.74 6.25 12.34
CA ILE A 720 10.52 6.93 11.92
C ILE A 720 9.40 5.91 11.87
N CYS A 721 8.35 6.14 12.65
CA CYS A 721 7.21 5.24 12.77
C CYS A 721 5.91 5.96 12.38
N ALA A 722 4.89 5.20 12.01
CA ALA A 722 3.53 5.70 12.01
C ALA A 722 3.05 5.88 13.46
N ALA A 723 2.43 7.03 13.75
CA ALA A 723 1.68 7.22 14.99
C ALA A 723 0.29 6.54 14.88
N VAL A 724 -0.43 6.50 16.00
CA VAL A 724 -1.77 5.89 16.09
C VAL A 724 -2.81 6.98 16.36
N SER A 725 -3.92 6.96 15.63
CA SER A 725 -5.07 7.84 15.87
C SER A 725 -6.18 7.06 16.57
N SER A 726 -6.59 7.49 17.75
CA SER A 726 -7.62 6.86 18.58
C SER A 726 -8.85 7.75 18.67
N ALA A 727 -9.92 7.32 17.98
CA ALA A 727 -11.23 7.93 18.07
C ALA A 727 -11.87 7.60 19.44
N ILE A 728 -12.13 8.62 20.25
CA ILE A 728 -12.70 8.49 21.59
C ILE A 728 -14.23 8.51 21.51
N THR A 729 -14.86 7.63 22.28
CA THR A 729 -16.30 7.65 22.52
C THR A 729 -16.59 8.43 23.78
N ILE A 730 -17.36 9.50 23.64
CA ILE A 730 -17.79 10.39 24.73
C ILE A 730 -19.22 10.02 25.11
N LYS A 731 -19.44 9.66 26.36
CA LYS A 731 -20.79 9.46 26.90
C LYS A 731 -21.06 10.50 27.97
N ALA A 732 -22.06 11.34 27.77
CA ALA A 732 -22.37 12.43 28.68
C ALA A 732 -23.86 12.51 29.03
N THR A 733 -24.14 12.87 30.27
CA THR A 733 -25.48 13.21 30.75
C THR A 733 -25.52 14.71 31.01
N VAL A 734 -26.41 15.41 30.29
CA VAL A 734 -26.53 16.86 30.29
C VAL A 734 -27.80 17.27 31.02
N LEU A 735 -27.70 18.24 31.92
CA LEU A 735 -28.84 18.93 32.51
C LEU A 735 -29.23 20.07 31.58
N GLY A 736 -30.39 19.94 30.93
CA GLY A 736 -30.91 20.92 29.97
C GLY A 736 -31.88 21.92 30.59
N ASP A 737 -31.96 23.12 30.04
CA ASP A 737 -33.02 24.09 30.35
C ASP A 737 -34.39 23.49 29.97
N PRO A 738 -35.33 23.34 30.92
CA PRO A 738 -36.65 22.76 30.65
C PRO A 738 -37.49 23.56 29.64
N ARG A 739 -37.11 24.82 29.34
CA ARG A 739 -37.76 25.65 28.32
C ARG A 739 -37.35 25.31 26.89
N ARG A 740 -36.35 24.45 26.70
CA ARG A 740 -35.84 24.01 25.40
C ARG A 740 -36.11 22.52 25.19
N LEU A 741 -36.27 22.12 23.93
CA LEU A 741 -36.43 20.71 23.59
C LEU A 741 -35.13 19.96 23.85
N ALA A 742 -35.22 18.88 24.62
CA ALA A 742 -34.09 18.02 24.94
C ALA A 742 -33.37 17.48 23.69
N ALA A 743 -34.12 17.15 22.63
CA ALA A 743 -33.55 16.69 21.36
C ALA A 743 -32.70 17.77 20.67
N THR A 744 -33.09 19.04 20.76
CA THR A 744 -32.32 20.16 20.20
C THR A 744 -31.03 20.38 20.99
N ILE A 745 -31.10 20.35 22.32
CA ILE A 745 -29.91 20.45 23.17
C ILE A 745 -28.93 19.30 22.85
N ALA A 746 -29.43 18.07 22.75
CA ALA A 746 -28.60 16.92 22.41
C ALA A 746 -27.93 17.09 21.04
N ALA A 747 -28.69 17.46 20.01
CA ALA A 747 -28.15 17.67 18.66
C ALA A 747 -27.11 18.80 18.62
N ASP A 748 -27.36 19.92 19.31
CA ASP A 748 -26.43 21.06 19.36
C ASP A 748 -25.14 20.70 20.11
N VAL A 749 -25.23 19.95 21.21
CA VAL A 749 -24.06 19.47 21.97
C VAL A 749 -23.27 18.46 21.15
N GLU A 750 -23.93 17.51 20.50
CA GLU A 750 -23.29 16.53 19.63
C GLU A 750 -22.56 17.22 18.47
N ALA A 751 -23.22 18.15 17.77
CA ALA A 751 -22.61 18.92 16.69
C ALA A 751 -21.42 19.77 17.16
N THR A 752 -21.46 20.31 18.39
CA THR A 752 -20.35 21.10 18.95
C THR A 752 -19.16 20.21 19.33
N LEU A 753 -19.41 19.04 19.93
CA LEU A 753 -18.36 18.09 20.32
C LEU A 753 -17.70 17.40 19.12
N LEU A 754 -18.46 17.15 18.06
CA LEU A 754 -17.99 16.53 16.80
C LEU A 754 -17.66 17.55 15.71
N ASN A 755 -17.51 18.83 16.06
CA ASN A 755 -17.09 19.85 15.10
C ASN A 755 -15.65 19.58 14.63
N ASP A 756 -15.43 19.35 13.33
CA ASP A 756 -14.12 19.05 12.73
C ASP A 756 -13.06 20.16 12.89
N ALA A 757 -13.50 21.40 13.15
CA ALA A 757 -12.62 22.53 13.47
C ALA A 757 -12.59 22.84 14.98
N GLY A 758 -13.33 22.08 15.78
CA GLY A 758 -13.42 22.24 17.23
C GLY A 758 -12.16 21.75 17.95
N PRO A 759 -11.95 22.15 19.22
CA PRO A 759 -10.75 21.82 19.99
C PRO A 759 -10.61 20.32 20.32
N LEU A 760 -11.69 19.53 20.18
CA LEU A 760 -11.67 18.08 20.35
C LEU A 760 -11.47 17.31 19.04
N ALA A 761 -11.45 18.00 17.91
CA ALA A 761 -11.15 17.41 16.62
C ALA A 761 -9.68 16.98 16.53
N ALA A 762 -9.39 16.15 15.54
CA ALA A 762 -8.05 15.59 15.38
C ALA A 762 -7.01 16.66 14.99
N LEU A 763 -7.38 17.66 14.18
CA LEU A 763 -6.44 18.66 13.64
C LEU A 763 -5.77 19.54 14.71
N PRO A 764 -6.51 20.20 15.64
CA PRO A 764 -5.89 21.09 16.63
C PRO A 764 -5.25 20.36 17.81
N ARG A 765 -5.49 19.05 17.98
CA ARG A 765 -4.89 18.26 19.05
C ARG A 765 -3.51 17.76 18.64
N GLU A 766 -2.65 17.53 19.64
CA GLU A 766 -1.29 17.02 19.45
C GLU A 766 -1.16 15.57 19.93
N LEU A 767 -0.13 14.88 19.41
CA LEU A 767 0.23 13.52 19.84
C LEU A 767 0.70 13.51 21.30
N GLY A 768 0.33 12.48 22.06
CA GLY A 768 0.73 12.31 23.46
C GLY A 768 0.02 13.23 24.44
N VAL A 769 -0.96 14.02 23.99
CA VAL A 769 -1.76 14.88 24.87
C VAL A 769 -2.96 14.09 25.40
N PRO A 770 -3.07 13.89 26.74
CA PRO A 770 -4.23 13.23 27.33
C PRO A 770 -5.52 14.00 27.06
N LEU A 771 -6.66 13.33 27.17
CA LEU A 771 -7.96 13.96 27.08
C LEU A 771 -8.60 13.99 28.47
N ASP A 772 -8.72 15.19 29.04
CA ASP A 772 -9.33 15.37 30.36
C ASP A 772 -10.84 15.64 30.21
N GLY A 773 -11.66 15.15 31.14
CA GLY A 773 -13.10 15.39 31.15
C GLY A 773 -13.45 16.88 31.19
N SER A 774 -12.59 17.71 31.78
CA SER A 774 -12.69 19.17 31.75
C SER A 774 -12.63 19.76 30.34
N ASP A 775 -11.89 19.14 29.42
CA ASP A 775 -11.80 19.60 28.03
C ASP A 775 -13.15 19.44 27.33
N VAL A 776 -13.82 18.31 27.58
CA VAL A 776 -15.16 18.03 27.06
C VAL A 776 -16.19 18.97 27.67
N ILE A 777 -16.13 19.18 28.99
CA ILE A 777 -17.01 20.11 29.69
C ILE A 777 -16.84 21.54 29.14
N ALA A 778 -15.60 21.99 28.92
CA ALA A 778 -15.33 23.33 28.41
C ALA A 778 -15.95 23.59 27.03
N VAL A 779 -16.14 22.54 26.22
CA VAL A 779 -16.73 22.62 24.88
C VAL A 779 -18.25 22.49 24.91
N ALA A 780 -18.78 21.60 25.76
CA ALA A 780 -20.22 21.34 25.83
C ALA A 780 -20.98 22.36 26.71
N GLN A 781 -20.38 22.86 27.79
CA GLN A 781 -21.03 23.79 28.74
C GLN A 781 -21.49 25.13 28.11
N PRO A 782 -20.78 25.73 27.15
CA PRO A 782 -21.22 26.97 26.49
C PRO A 782 -22.41 26.80 25.55
N VAL A 783 -22.81 25.57 25.22
CA VAL A 783 -23.92 25.31 24.30
C VAL A 783 -25.23 25.82 24.89
N ASN A 784 -26.01 26.51 24.07
CA ASN A 784 -27.18 27.24 24.53
C ASN A 784 -28.28 26.30 25.02
N GLY A 785 -28.61 26.36 26.32
CA GLY A 785 -29.57 25.46 26.95
C GLY A 785 -28.94 24.38 27.82
N VAL A 786 -27.62 24.29 27.88
CA VAL A 786 -26.90 23.44 28.84
C VAL A 786 -26.78 24.18 30.17
N LEU A 787 -27.40 23.64 31.23
CA LEU A 787 -27.26 24.15 32.60
C LEU A 787 -26.07 23.50 33.31
N GLY A 788 -25.75 22.25 32.99
CA GLY A 788 -24.61 21.53 33.53
C GLY A 788 -24.45 20.13 32.95
N ILE A 789 -23.36 19.46 33.31
CA ILE A 789 -23.06 18.08 32.92
C ILE A 789 -23.00 17.24 34.19
N THR A 790 -23.91 16.26 34.32
CA THR A 790 -24.11 15.47 35.55
C THR A 790 -23.44 14.10 35.51
N GLY A 791 -23.07 13.63 34.32
CA GLY A 791 -22.28 12.42 34.13
C GLY A 791 -21.41 12.53 32.89
N LEU A 792 -20.18 12.04 32.97
CA LEU A 792 -19.24 12.02 31.85
C LEU A 792 -18.37 10.77 31.94
N GLU A 793 -18.27 10.05 30.83
CA GLU A 793 -17.46 8.85 30.69
C GLU A 793 -16.74 8.91 29.34
N LEU A 794 -15.42 8.74 29.36
CA LEU A 794 -14.55 8.74 28.19
C LEU A 794 -13.99 7.34 28.00
N THR A 795 -14.18 6.78 26.81
CA THR A 795 -13.70 5.41 26.49
C THR A 795 -12.96 5.37 25.16
N GLY A 796 -11.92 4.54 25.11
CA GLY A 796 -11.01 4.41 23.96
C GLY A 796 -9.56 4.52 24.41
N GLY A 797 -8.68 4.83 23.45
CA GLY A 797 -7.25 4.96 23.68
C GLY A 797 -6.49 3.62 23.70
N LEU A 798 -5.17 3.67 23.59
CA LEU A 798 -4.27 2.52 23.66
C LEU A 798 -4.00 2.07 25.09
N THR A 799 -3.94 3.04 26.02
CA THR A 799 -3.57 2.81 27.42
C THR A 799 -4.78 2.95 28.31
N ALA A 800 -5.03 1.90 29.10
CA ALA A 800 -6.13 1.90 30.07
C ALA A 800 -5.84 2.92 31.20
N PRO A 801 -6.83 3.74 31.59
CA PRO A 801 -6.66 4.74 32.65
C PRO A 801 -6.37 4.07 34.00
N THR A 802 -5.44 4.65 34.76
CA THR A 802 -5.19 4.21 36.14
C THR A 802 -6.29 4.73 37.09
N GLN A 803 -6.34 4.23 38.32
CA GLN A 803 -7.26 4.76 39.35
C GLN A 803 -7.06 6.27 39.61
N GLY A 804 -5.83 6.77 39.48
CA GLY A 804 -5.53 8.20 39.58
C GLY A 804 -6.04 8.99 38.39
N ASP A 805 -5.97 8.44 37.17
CA ASP A 805 -6.52 9.09 35.98
C ASP A 805 -8.05 9.15 36.05
N LEU A 806 -8.69 8.05 36.46
CA LEU A 806 -10.14 7.99 36.64
C LEU A 806 -10.65 9.01 37.66
N SER A 807 -9.90 9.28 38.75
CA SER A 807 -10.30 10.28 39.75
C SER A 807 -10.20 11.72 39.24
N LEU A 808 -9.35 11.96 38.23
CA LEU A 808 -9.24 13.24 37.51
C LEU A 808 -10.17 13.32 36.28
N GLY A 809 -10.85 12.23 35.92
CA GLY A 809 -11.60 12.13 34.66
C GLY A 809 -10.68 12.18 33.42
N ARG A 810 -9.43 11.72 33.55
CA ARG A 810 -8.40 11.74 32.52
C ARG A 810 -8.38 10.45 31.72
N LEU A 811 -8.28 10.57 30.40
CA LEU A 811 -7.90 9.48 29.51
C LEU A 811 -6.43 9.66 29.09
N PRO A 812 -5.50 8.79 29.50
CA PRO A 812 -4.08 8.93 29.17
C PRO A 812 -3.84 8.65 27.68
N ALA A 813 -2.77 9.24 27.13
CA ALA A 813 -2.33 9.03 25.76
C ALA A 813 -0.87 8.55 25.75
N GLU A 814 -0.54 7.56 24.92
CA GLU A 814 0.85 7.24 24.63
C GLU A 814 1.52 8.38 23.84
N PRO A 815 2.86 8.57 23.90
CA PRO A 815 3.54 9.66 23.21
C PRO A 815 3.24 9.74 21.71
N TYR A 816 3.01 8.59 21.07
CA TYR A 816 2.71 8.45 19.64
C TYR A 816 1.21 8.34 19.32
N GLU A 817 0.35 8.63 20.29
CA GLU A 817 -1.10 8.48 20.15
C GLU A 817 -1.81 9.83 20.06
N LEU A 818 -2.71 9.97 19.08
CA LEU A 818 -3.59 11.12 18.94
C LEU A 818 -4.99 10.75 19.43
N LEU A 819 -5.42 11.32 20.54
CA LEU A 819 -6.79 11.21 21.03
C LEU A 819 -7.65 12.32 20.42
N TYR A 820 -8.82 11.98 19.86
CA TYR A 820 -9.79 12.95 19.34
C TYR A 820 -11.23 12.44 19.52
N ALA A 821 -12.22 13.33 19.54
CA ALA A 821 -13.62 12.94 19.63
C ALA A 821 -14.10 12.28 18.34
N GLY A 822 -14.59 11.03 18.42
CA GLY A 822 -15.06 10.29 17.24
C GLY A 822 -16.53 9.88 17.31
N ALA A 823 -17.07 9.66 18.51
CA ALA A 823 -18.48 9.34 18.71
C ALA A 823 -18.99 9.95 20.01
N VAL A 824 -20.26 10.36 20.04
CA VAL A 824 -20.90 10.91 21.23
C VAL A 824 -22.20 10.16 21.50
N THR A 825 -22.48 9.86 22.77
CA THR A 825 -23.77 9.35 23.25
C THR A 825 -24.27 10.27 24.35
N LEU A 826 -25.41 10.92 24.13
CA LEU A 826 -25.95 11.93 25.04
C LEU A 826 -27.25 11.47 25.69
N GLY A 827 -27.34 11.67 27.01
CA GLY A 827 -28.61 11.68 27.74
C GLY A 827 -28.93 13.10 28.21
N VAL A 828 -30.15 13.59 27.97
CA VAL A 828 -30.58 14.91 28.46
C VAL A 828 -31.60 14.72 29.57
N GLN A 829 -31.30 15.27 30.74
CA GLN A 829 -32.22 15.37 31.87
C GLN A 829 -32.82 16.77 31.89
N THR A 830 -34.14 16.87 31.91
CA THR A 830 -34.86 18.13 32.17
C THR A 830 -35.26 18.13 33.64
N GLY A 831 -34.72 19.08 34.40
CA GLY A 831 -35.02 19.24 35.84
C GLY A 831 -36.41 19.78 36.12
#